data_AF-A0A9P0E4Q2-F1
#
_entry.id   AF-A0A9P0E4Q2-F1
#
_cell.length_a   1.000
_cell.length_b   1.000
_cell.length_c   1.000
_cell.angle_alpha   90.00
_cell.angle_beta   90.00
_cell.angle_gamma   90.00
#
_symmetry.space_group_name_H-M   'P 1'
#
loop_
_entity.id
_entity.type
_entity.pdbx_description
1 polymer ?
#
loop_
_entity_poly.entity_id
_entity_poly.type
_entity_poly.pdbx_seq_one_letter_code
_entity_poly.pdbx_strand_id
1 'polypeptide(L)'
;MATLRPHFVTHNGPPDLSDDGTDDEGTPLTHDIYGGSTRTVQETKGWDVFRVLPPKTDSGSMENQACLEFTVRILKIIAYLVTFTIVLTSGVLAKLSVLFITSQLRPDRVVSYCNKDLGRDKQFVVNLPPEERVAWSWCLLFAFAIPEVGTFIRSLRICIFKSWKRPPFMDFIWILAMETLHVVGLGSLFLIILPELDVVKGAMLTNCVCFIPALLSLLSRNTKGCTTGSEKTEVYMKAVVDAVALTAQATGFVVWPILEGRERPNLWLIPATLFCISCGWWENYVSKHSVLGFMRPLWKIKERLKRTRYFTYIFMSAWKIFSFLILILVARMYRGENINHFFSLFHRGFSAHKIRITEIRPTFGSTSLPDLANVTPTGEIVDIDAEYDTAIYILLIQIVAAYLCYIFGKFACKIVIQGFSYAFPVNLTIPVTISLLIALCGLRHDDPCFFQGMIPDYLFFESPPVYFLNDFISKQHAWIWLLWLLSQTWITLHIWTPKCERLATTEKLFVLPMYDSLLIDQSLGLNRRREEEKDVKTEELAEREKDPDEYYETISVHTDASSTTPKTVKKSDSITRIYACATMWHETLDEMMEMLKSILRMDEDQCARRVAQKYLRVVDPDYYEFETHIFFDDAFEISDVNDDWSQVNRFVKLLISTIDEAASHVHETHIRIRPPVKYPTPYGGRLVWTLPGKTKMIAHLKDKAKIRHRKRWSQVMYMYYLLGHRLMELPISVERKEVMAENTYLLTLDGDIDFQPHAVRLLVDLMKKNRNLGAACGRIHPIGSGPMVWYQMFEYAIGHWLQKATEHMIGCVLCSPGCFSLFRGKALMDDNVMRKYTIKSGEARHYVQYDQGEDRWLCTLLLQRGYRVEYSAASDAYTHCPEGFNEFYNQRRRWVPSTMANIMDLLMDYKATIRINDNISLPYIWYQVCHSITKKKIF
;
A
#
# COMPACT_ATOMS: atom_id res chain seq x y z
N MET A 1 21.18 -1.11 55.75
CA MET A 1 22.00 -0.58 56.87
C MET A 1 22.23 0.90 56.61
N ALA A 2 21.97 1.73 57.63
CA ALA A 2 22.17 3.18 57.72
C ALA A 2 21.27 4.10 56.85
N THR A 3 20.03 4.26 57.34
CA THR A 3 19.23 5.50 57.34
C THR A 3 20.01 6.71 57.83
N LEU A 4 19.70 7.93 57.33
CA LEU A 4 19.67 9.21 58.07
C LEU A 4 19.27 10.41 57.16
N ARG A 5 18.02 10.88 57.28
CA ARG A 5 17.66 12.32 57.43
C ARG A 5 17.78 12.64 58.95
N PRO A 6 17.65 13.88 59.51
CA PRO A 6 17.16 15.17 58.98
C PRO A 6 17.92 16.44 59.47
N HIS A 7 17.48 17.66 59.09
CA HIS A 7 16.97 18.70 60.02
C HIS A 7 16.68 20.03 59.27
N PHE A 8 15.40 20.38 59.19
CA PHE A 8 14.89 21.72 58.90
C PHE A 8 14.58 22.43 60.23
N VAL A 9 14.87 23.73 60.30
CA VAL A 9 14.58 24.62 61.43
C VAL A 9 13.37 25.49 61.08
N THR A 10 12.43 25.60 62.02
CA THR A 10 11.20 26.40 62.00
C THR A 10 11.28 27.64 62.91
N HIS A 11 10.46 28.65 62.60
CA HIS A 11 10.03 29.88 63.34
C HIS A 11 10.23 31.14 62.47
N ASN A 12 9.34 32.12 62.28
CA ASN A 12 8.03 32.54 62.82
C ASN A 12 7.32 33.41 61.72
N GLY A 13 5.98 33.47 61.69
CA GLY A 13 5.22 34.51 60.94
C GLY A 13 4.56 35.54 61.89
N PRO A 14 3.56 36.36 61.49
CA PRO A 14 3.31 37.12 60.24
C PRO A 14 3.06 38.64 60.56
N PRO A 15 2.49 39.52 59.67
CA PRO A 15 1.02 39.56 59.45
C PRO A 15 0.52 39.93 58.03
N ASP A 16 -0.65 39.36 57.73
CA ASP A 16 -1.88 39.82 57.04
C ASP A 16 -1.85 40.71 55.78
N LEU A 17 -2.53 40.24 54.73
CA LEU A 17 -3.77 40.85 54.21
C LEU A 17 -4.55 39.85 53.32
N SER A 18 -5.83 39.75 53.63
CA SER A 18 -6.92 38.91 53.11
C SER A 18 -7.29 39.16 51.65
N ASP A 19 -7.71 38.13 50.91
CA ASP A 19 -9.05 38.12 50.29
C ASP A 19 -9.51 36.69 49.94
N ASP A 20 -10.76 36.40 50.27
CA ASP A 20 -11.48 35.16 50.01
C ASP A 20 -12.00 35.12 48.56
N GLY A 21 -12.04 33.94 47.96
CA GLY A 21 -12.68 33.74 46.65
C GLY A 21 -12.88 32.26 46.33
N THR A 22 -14.00 31.71 46.78
CA THR A 22 -14.51 30.39 46.42
C THR A 22 -14.99 30.38 44.96
N ASP A 23 -14.39 29.55 44.11
CA ASP A 23 -14.83 29.31 42.73
C ASP A 23 -15.93 28.23 42.70
N ASP A 24 -17.13 28.64 42.29
CA ASP A 24 -18.29 27.78 42.05
C ASP A 24 -18.34 27.46 40.53
N GLU A 25 -17.95 26.24 40.16
CA GLU A 25 -17.97 25.76 38.77
C GLU A 25 -19.39 25.32 38.36
N GLY A 26 -20.08 26.13 37.55
CA GLY A 26 -21.43 25.76 37.12
C GLY A 26 -22.11 26.59 36.02
N THR A 27 -21.41 27.35 35.16
CA THR A 27 -22.09 28.18 34.14
C THR A 27 -21.48 28.09 32.72
N PRO A 28 -22.28 28.10 31.63
CA PRO A 28 -21.79 27.91 30.26
C PRO A 28 -21.05 29.13 29.70
N LEU A 29 -20.09 28.85 28.82
CA LEU A 29 -19.23 29.79 28.08
C LEU A 29 -19.99 30.77 27.18
N THR A 30 -20.52 31.85 27.74
CA THR A 30 -20.70 33.15 27.06
C THR A 30 -20.74 34.28 28.09
N HIS A 31 -19.61 34.60 28.73
CA HIS A 31 -19.40 35.94 29.29
C HIS A 31 -17.92 36.22 29.49
N ASP A 32 -17.50 37.44 29.11
CA ASP A 32 -16.15 37.97 29.27
C ASP A 32 -15.78 38.07 30.76
N ILE A 33 -14.86 37.22 31.21
CA ILE A 33 -14.22 37.36 32.53
C ILE A 33 -12.71 37.15 32.35
N TYR A 34 -12.02 38.23 31.99
CA TYR A 34 -10.68 38.54 32.47
C TYR A 34 -10.53 40.06 32.44
N GLY A 35 -10.68 40.68 33.60
CA GLY A 35 -10.29 42.07 33.80
C GLY A 35 -8.79 42.23 33.64
N GLY A 36 -8.39 43.20 32.82
CA GLY A 36 -7.10 43.88 32.99
C GLY A 36 -5.84 43.17 32.51
N SER A 37 -5.84 42.56 31.32
CA SER A 37 -4.60 42.47 30.52
C SER A 37 -4.99 42.52 29.06
N THR A 38 -4.77 43.69 28.46
CA THR A 38 -4.96 43.98 27.05
C THR A 38 -4.44 42.84 26.18
N ARG A 39 -5.37 42.04 25.65
CA ARG A 39 -5.25 41.52 24.29
C ARG A 39 -4.83 42.71 23.42
N THR A 40 -3.62 42.74 22.90
CA THR A 40 -3.35 43.53 21.69
C THR A 40 -4.02 42.82 20.50
N VAL A 41 -5.34 42.68 20.57
CA VAL A 41 -6.15 42.77 19.36
C VAL A 41 -6.28 44.27 19.19
N GLN A 42 -5.43 44.83 18.34
CA GLN A 42 -5.58 46.20 17.90
C GLN A 42 -7.01 46.31 17.35
N GLU A 43 -7.87 47.09 18.03
CA GLU A 43 -9.23 47.36 17.55
C GLU A 43 -9.10 47.90 16.12
N THR A 44 -9.51 47.08 15.17
CA THR A 44 -9.53 47.43 13.76
C THR A 44 -10.63 48.45 13.56
N LYS A 45 -10.26 49.73 13.59
CA LYS A 45 -11.13 50.80 13.14
C LYS A 45 -11.41 50.58 11.65
N GLY A 46 -12.68 50.39 11.28
CA GLY A 46 -13.10 50.08 9.90
C GLY A 46 -12.72 51.11 8.83
N TRP A 47 -12.14 52.25 9.22
CA TRP A 47 -11.64 53.29 8.31
C TRP A 47 -10.14 53.15 7.98
N ASP A 48 -9.37 52.33 8.71
CA ASP A 48 -7.95 52.09 8.42
C ASP A 48 -7.80 50.97 7.38
N VAL A 49 -8.07 51.34 6.13
CA VAL A 49 -8.05 50.47 4.95
C VAL A 49 -6.62 50.29 4.41
N PHE A 50 -5.66 51.12 4.86
CA PHE A 50 -4.27 51.11 4.38
C PHE A 50 -3.38 50.24 5.26
N ARG A 51 -3.63 48.93 5.24
CA ARG A 51 -2.75 47.97 5.93
C ARG A 51 -1.51 47.72 5.09
N VAL A 52 -0.34 48.01 5.66
CA VAL A 52 0.93 47.48 5.15
C VAL A 52 1.02 46.03 5.62
N LEU A 53 0.44 45.14 4.83
CA LEU A 53 0.68 43.71 4.98
C LEU A 53 2.13 43.42 4.58
N PRO A 54 2.87 42.58 5.31
CA PRO A 54 4.19 42.16 4.87
C PRO A 54 4.06 41.57 3.45
N PRO A 55 4.96 41.93 2.52
CA PRO A 55 4.91 41.40 1.17
C PRO A 55 5.00 39.87 1.22
N LYS A 56 4.15 39.21 0.44
CA LYS A 56 4.20 37.75 0.30
C LYS A 56 5.52 37.36 -0.36
N THR A 57 6.47 36.92 0.45
CA THR A 57 7.72 36.34 0.00
C THR A 57 7.51 34.86 -0.20
N ASP A 58 7.22 34.44 -1.42
CA ASP A 58 7.14 33.02 -1.77
C ASP A 58 8.55 32.42 -1.60
N SER A 59 8.71 31.50 -0.65
CA SER A 59 9.95 30.71 -0.52
C SER A 59 10.01 29.65 -1.62
N GLY A 60 11.16 29.01 -1.84
CA GLY A 60 11.32 27.99 -2.88
C GLY A 60 10.31 26.84 -2.78
N SER A 61 9.81 26.54 -1.57
CA SER A 61 8.75 25.54 -1.34
C SER A 61 7.31 26.04 -1.59
N MET A 62 7.11 27.35 -1.81
CA MET A 62 5.83 28.03 -2.00
C MET A 62 5.60 28.58 -3.41
N GLU A 63 6.54 28.38 -4.36
CA GLU A 63 6.39 28.89 -5.73
C GLU A 63 5.03 28.50 -6.34
N ASN A 64 4.35 29.50 -6.94
CA ASN A 64 2.97 29.39 -7.41
C ASN A 64 2.80 28.34 -8.52
N GLN A 65 2.35 27.16 -8.13
CA GLN A 65 2.11 26.01 -9.00
C GLN A 65 0.63 25.88 -9.42
N ALA A 66 -0.17 26.96 -9.43
CA ALA A 66 -1.61 26.87 -9.74
C ALA A 66 -1.92 26.15 -11.06
N CYS A 67 -1.12 26.38 -12.11
CA CYS A 67 -1.23 25.66 -13.38
C CYS A 67 -0.95 24.15 -13.21
N LEU A 68 0.08 23.80 -12.44
CA LEU A 68 0.42 22.41 -12.12
C LEU A 68 -0.70 21.77 -11.29
N GLU A 69 -1.23 22.44 -10.27
CA GLU A 69 -2.33 21.91 -9.45
C GLU A 69 -3.60 21.65 -10.26
N PHE A 70 -3.98 22.60 -11.11
CA PHE A 70 -5.11 22.43 -12.03
C PHE A 70 -4.88 21.25 -12.97
N THR A 71 -3.68 21.16 -13.55
CA THR A 71 -3.27 20.04 -14.41
C THR A 71 -3.31 18.71 -13.66
N VAL A 72 -2.86 18.67 -12.40
CA VAL A 72 -2.90 17.47 -11.55
C VAL A 72 -4.34 17.07 -11.24
N ARG A 73 -5.27 18.01 -11.01
CA ARG A 73 -6.70 17.71 -10.81
C ARG A 73 -7.32 17.09 -12.06
N ILE A 74 -7.06 17.66 -13.23
CA ILE A 74 -7.49 17.09 -14.52
C ILE A 74 -6.88 15.68 -14.70
N LEU A 75 -5.58 15.54 -14.46
CA LEU A 75 -4.87 14.26 -14.60
C LEU A 75 -5.41 13.20 -13.64
N LYS A 76 -5.87 13.57 -12.44
CA LYS A 76 -6.59 12.66 -11.53
C LYS A 76 -7.90 12.18 -12.16
N ILE A 77 -8.74 13.07 -12.67
CA ILE A 77 -10.02 12.69 -13.31
C ILE A 77 -9.76 11.77 -14.51
N ILE A 78 -8.79 12.13 -15.36
CA ILE A 78 -8.37 11.30 -16.49
C ILE A 78 -7.88 9.93 -16.00
N ALA A 79 -7.06 9.87 -14.94
CA ALA A 79 -6.58 8.61 -14.39
C ALA A 79 -7.72 7.71 -13.88
N TYR A 80 -8.77 8.27 -13.27
CA TYR A 80 -9.96 7.51 -12.84
C TYR A 80 -10.68 6.89 -14.04
N LEU A 81 -10.97 7.68 -15.07
CA LEU A 81 -11.71 7.25 -16.26
C LEU A 81 -10.91 6.27 -17.12
N VAL A 82 -9.63 6.54 -17.35
CA VAL A 82 -8.74 5.68 -18.13
C VAL A 82 -8.55 4.35 -17.42
N THR A 83 -8.28 4.35 -16.11
CA THR A 83 -8.12 3.09 -15.35
C THR A 83 -9.41 2.28 -15.34
N PHE A 84 -10.57 2.92 -15.14
CA PHE A 84 -11.87 2.25 -15.20
C PHE A 84 -12.09 1.58 -16.57
N THR A 85 -11.89 2.34 -17.65
CA THR A 85 -12.10 1.86 -19.02
C THR A 85 -11.18 0.70 -19.35
N ILE A 86 -9.89 0.79 -19.00
CA ILE A 86 -8.92 -0.27 -19.26
C ILE A 86 -9.28 -1.53 -18.48
N VAL A 87 -9.58 -1.44 -17.18
CA VAL A 87 -9.90 -2.63 -16.37
C VAL A 87 -11.16 -3.33 -16.90
N LEU A 88 -12.20 -2.57 -17.27
CA LEU A 88 -13.43 -3.15 -17.82
C LEU A 88 -13.21 -3.79 -19.19
N THR A 89 -12.63 -3.06 -20.15
CA THR A 89 -12.47 -3.55 -21.53
C THR A 89 -11.51 -4.74 -21.58
N SER A 90 -10.39 -4.67 -20.85
CA SER A 90 -9.43 -5.77 -20.80
C SER A 90 -9.98 -6.99 -20.05
N GLY A 91 -10.79 -6.82 -19.00
CA GLY A 91 -11.50 -7.92 -18.35
C GLY A 91 -12.48 -8.63 -19.29
N VAL A 92 -13.28 -7.87 -20.03
CA VAL A 92 -14.24 -8.41 -21.01
C VAL A 92 -13.52 -9.11 -22.16
N LEU A 93 -12.49 -8.49 -22.75
CA LEU A 93 -11.72 -9.09 -23.83
C LEU A 93 -11.05 -10.40 -23.40
N ALA A 94 -10.40 -10.42 -22.24
CA ALA A 94 -9.79 -11.64 -21.70
C ALA A 94 -10.82 -12.76 -21.54
N LYS A 95 -12.02 -12.45 -21.03
CA LYS A 95 -13.10 -13.42 -20.85
C LYS A 95 -13.62 -13.96 -22.19
N LEU A 96 -13.88 -13.08 -23.16
CA LEU A 96 -14.33 -13.46 -24.50
C LEU A 96 -13.30 -14.35 -25.19
N SER A 97 -12.02 -14.00 -25.14
CA SER A 97 -10.95 -14.79 -25.77
C SER A 97 -10.87 -16.19 -25.16
N VAL A 98 -10.96 -16.34 -23.85
CA VAL A 98 -10.94 -17.67 -23.20
C VAL A 98 -12.17 -18.50 -23.59
N LEU A 99 -13.37 -17.90 -23.57
CA LEU A 99 -14.60 -18.59 -23.99
C LEU A 99 -14.58 -18.97 -25.48
N PHE A 100 -13.94 -18.14 -26.31
CA PHE A 100 -13.72 -18.44 -27.73
C PHE A 100 -12.79 -19.64 -27.89
N ILE A 101 -11.64 -19.67 -27.19
CA ILE A 101 -10.70 -20.79 -27.20
C ILE A 101 -11.40 -22.09 -26.78
N THR A 102 -12.18 -22.08 -25.70
CA THR A 102 -12.87 -23.28 -25.22
C THR A 102 -13.95 -23.78 -26.16
N SER A 103 -14.61 -22.88 -26.91
CA SER A 103 -15.63 -23.25 -27.88
C SER A 103 -15.07 -24.14 -29.00
N GLN A 104 -13.76 -24.05 -29.31
CA GLN A 104 -13.14 -24.81 -30.40
C GLN A 104 -12.66 -26.22 -29.99
N LEU A 105 -12.83 -26.61 -28.72
CA LEU A 105 -12.25 -27.87 -28.22
C LEU A 105 -13.14 -29.11 -28.42
N ARG A 106 -14.40 -28.96 -28.84
CA ARG A 106 -15.36 -30.07 -28.98
C ARG A 106 -15.14 -30.83 -30.31
N PRO A 107 -15.01 -32.18 -30.30
CA PRO A 107 -14.64 -32.99 -31.47
C PRO A 107 -15.70 -33.07 -32.59
N ASP A 108 -16.97 -33.13 -32.23
CA ASP A 108 -18.09 -33.36 -33.17
C ASP A 108 -18.87 -32.08 -33.45
N ARG A 109 -18.22 -30.93 -33.28
CA ARG A 109 -18.85 -29.62 -33.40
C ARG A 109 -19.00 -29.23 -34.86
N VAL A 110 -20.20 -28.81 -35.21
CA VAL A 110 -20.55 -28.35 -36.55
C VAL A 110 -20.86 -26.86 -36.51
N VAL A 111 -20.14 -26.07 -37.31
CA VAL A 111 -20.33 -24.61 -37.43
C VAL A 111 -20.86 -24.28 -38.83
N SER A 112 -21.85 -23.39 -38.91
CA SER A 112 -22.35 -22.87 -40.19
C SER A 112 -21.32 -21.98 -40.86
N TYR A 113 -20.99 -22.28 -42.11
CA TYR A 113 -20.03 -21.55 -42.92
C TYR A 113 -20.73 -20.48 -43.77
N CYS A 114 -20.02 -19.39 -44.11
CA CYS A 114 -20.56 -18.32 -44.95
C CYS A 114 -20.67 -18.75 -46.42
N ASN A 115 -21.86 -18.63 -47.00
CA ASN A 115 -22.15 -19.15 -48.35
C ASN A 115 -21.78 -18.18 -49.50
N LYS A 116 -21.22 -17.00 -49.19
CA LYS A 116 -21.03 -15.90 -50.15
C LYS A 116 -20.05 -16.23 -51.29
N ASP A 117 -19.00 -17.00 -50.99
CA ASP A 117 -17.92 -17.31 -51.94
C ASP A 117 -18.10 -18.68 -52.65
N LEU A 118 -18.95 -19.55 -52.11
CA LEU A 118 -19.16 -20.93 -52.60
C LEU A 118 -20.51 -21.14 -53.32
N GLY A 119 -21.50 -20.24 -53.11
CA GLY A 119 -22.79 -20.24 -53.80
C GLY A 119 -23.93 -19.75 -52.91
N ARG A 120 -24.65 -18.70 -53.32
CA ARG A 120 -25.68 -18.02 -52.49
C ARG A 120 -26.88 -18.89 -52.10
N ASP A 121 -27.20 -19.92 -52.88
CA ASP A 121 -28.38 -20.78 -52.68
C ASP A 121 -28.06 -22.09 -51.94
N LYS A 122 -26.77 -22.34 -51.63
CA LYS A 122 -26.28 -23.56 -50.95
C LYS A 122 -25.96 -23.24 -49.49
N GLN A 123 -26.06 -24.23 -48.60
CA GLN A 123 -25.66 -24.12 -47.19
C GLN A 123 -24.47 -25.04 -46.91
N PHE A 124 -23.48 -24.50 -46.20
CA PHE A 124 -22.24 -25.21 -45.88
C PHE A 124 -22.03 -25.32 -44.37
N VAL A 125 -21.47 -26.44 -43.93
CA VAL A 125 -21.07 -26.65 -42.53
C VAL A 125 -19.65 -27.18 -42.44
N VAL A 126 -18.97 -26.84 -41.35
CA VAL A 126 -17.58 -27.24 -41.08
C VAL A 126 -17.48 -27.98 -39.76
N ASN A 127 -16.71 -29.08 -39.78
CA ASN A 127 -16.23 -29.75 -38.57
C ASN A 127 -14.72 -29.53 -38.44
N LEU A 128 -14.29 -29.10 -37.25
CA LEU A 128 -12.90 -28.73 -36.99
C LEU A 128 -11.97 -29.95 -36.97
N PRO A 129 -10.89 -29.94 -37.78
CA PRO A 129 -9.95 -31.06 -37.81
C PRO A 129 -9.16 -31.16 -36.49
N PRO A 130 -8.60 -32.34 -36.16
CA PRO A 130 -7.88 -32.55 -34.91
C PRO A 130 -6.65 -31.63 -34.76
N GLU A 131 -6.04 -31.19 -35.86
CA GLU A 131 -4.92 -30.25 -35.91
C GLU A 131 -5.27 -28.91 -35.23
N GLU A 132 -6.42 -28.31 -35.59
CA GLU A 132 -6.93 -27.07 -35.00
C GLU A 132 -7.21 -27.24 -33.50
N ARG A 133 -7.87 -28.34 -33.12
CA ARG A 133 -8.23 -28.62 -31.71
C ARG A 133 -6.99 -28.80 -30.82
N VAL A 134 -5.90 -29.33 -31.39
CA VAL A 134 -4.58 -29.37 -30.72
C VAL A 134 -4.01 -27.95 -30.56
N ALA A 135 -4.05 -27.10 -31.59
CA ALA A 135 -3.60 -25.71 -31.51
C ALA A 135 -4.34 -24.92 -30.41
N TRP A 136 -5.67 -25.02 -30.34
CA TRP A 136 -6.48 -24.38 -29.30
C TRP A 136 -6.18 -24.90 -27.89
N SER A 137 -5.92 -26.21 -27.75
CA SER A 137 -5.49 -26.81 -26.47
C SER A 137 -4.15 -26.24 -25.98
N TRP A 138 -3.19 -26.03 -26.89
CA TRP A 138 -1.90 -25.38 -26.59
C TRP A 138 -2.06 -23.90 -26.25
N CYS A 139 -2.94 -23.18 -26.96
CA CYS A 139 -3.26 -21.79 -26.62
C CYS A 139 -3.80 -21.67 -25.19
N LEU A 140 -4.71 -22.57 -24.78
CA LEU A 140 -5.23 -22.59 -23.43
C LEU A 140 -4.14 -22.88 -22.38
N LEU A 141 -3.20 -23.79 -22.66
CA LEU A 141 -2.04 -24.06 -21.80
C LEU A 141 -1.15 -22.83 -21.64
N PHE A 142 -0.83 -22.14 -22.74
CA PHE A 142 0.02 -20.94 -22.69
C PHE A 142 -0.66 -19.78 -21.96
N ALA A 143 -1.96 -19.58 -22.20
CA ALA A 143 -2.77 -18.60 -21.47
C ALA A 143 -2.70 -18.85 -19.96
N PHE A 144 -2.83 -20.10 -19.51
CA PHE A 144 -2.70 -20.48 -18.09
C PHE A 144 -1.25 -20.35 -17.56
N ALA A 145 -0.25 -20.71 -18.35
CA ALA A 145 1.14 -20.80 -17.88
C ALA A 145 1.81 -19.44 -17.65
N ILE A 146 1.46 -18.39 -18.40
CA ILE A 146 2.16 -17.10 -18.36
C ILE A 146 2.15 -16.42 -16.97
N PRO A 147 1.02 -16.29 -16.27
CA PRO A 147 1.01 -15.76 -14.90
C PRO A 147 1.82 -16.61 -13.92
N GLU A 148 1.85 -17.93 -14.12
CA GLU A 148 2.63 -18.87 -13.29
C GLU A 148 4.13 -18.73 -13.53
N VAL A 149 4.58 -18.55 -14.79
CA VAL A 149 5.97 -18.19 -15.12
C VAL A 149 6.34 -16.85 -14.48
N GLY A 150 5.45 -15.85 -14.54
CA GLY A 150 5.64 -14.58 -13.85
C GLY A 150 5.78 -14.75 -12.32
N THR A 151 4.99 -15.65 -11.73
CA THR A 151 5.08 -16.01 -10.31
C THR A 151 6.42 -16.68 -9.98
N PHE A 152 6.90 -17.58 -10.83
CA PHE A 152 8.21 -18.22 -10.70
C PHE A 152 9.34 -17.19 -10.68
N ILE A 153 9.40 -16.32 -11.71
CA ILE A 153 10.45 -15.29 -11.84
C ILE A 153 10.44 -14.34 -10.63
N ARG A 154 9.25 -13.89 -10.21
CA ARG A 154 9.11 -12.98 -9.06
C ARG A 154 9.55 -13.65 -7.75
N SER A 155 9.17 -14.91 -7.55
CA SER A 155 9.50 -15.67 -6.36
C SER A 155 10.99 -15.97 -6.27
N LEU A 156 11.59 -16.37 -7.40
CA LEU A 156 13.03 -16.59 -7.54
C LEU A 156 13.82 -15.31 -7.21
N ARG A 157 13.43 -14.17 -7.77
CA ARG A 157 14.06 -12.87 -7.46
C ARG A 157 14.02 -12.56 -5.97
N ILE A 158 12.87 -12.76 -5.32
CA ILE A 158 12.74 -12.45 -3.89
C ILE A 158 13.59 -13.40 -3.05
N CYS A 159 13.67 -14.69 -3.38
CA CYS A 159 14.54 -15.63 -2.68
C CYS A 159 16.05 -15.35 -2.88
N ILE A 160 16.44 -14.65 -3.95
CA ILE A 160 17.83 -14.22 -4.20
C ILE A 160 18.16 -12.95 -3.40
N PHE A 161 17.27 -11.95 -3.41
CA PHE A 161 17.54 -10.61 -2.87
C PHE A 161 17.02 -10.36 -1.46
N LYS A 162 16.19 -11.24 -0.88
CA LYS A 162 15.65 -11.10 0.48
C LYS A 162 15.86 -12.39 1.29
N SER A 163 15.80 -12.26 2.61
CA SER A 163 15.75 -13.45 3.46
C SER A 163 14.44 -14.21 3.27
N TRP A 164 14.50 -15.54 3.38
CA TRP A 164 13.35 -16.41 3.23
C TRP A 164 13.40 -17.54 4.25
N LYS A 165 12.23 -18.08 4.59
CA LYS A 165 12.10 -19.22 5.51
C LYS A 165 11.48 -20.41 4.78
N ARG A 166 11.94 -21.61 5.12
CA ARG A 166 11.36 -22.86 4.60
C ARG A 166 10.03 -23.13 5.30
N PRO A 167 8.96 -23.50 4.57
CA PRO A 167 7.71 -23.93 5.17
C PRO A 167 7.91 -25.27 5.89
N PRO A 168 7.19 -25.52 6.99
CA PRO A 168 7.03 -26.86 7.54
C PRO A 168 6.51 -27.83 6.46
N PHE A 169 6.96 -29.08 6.51
CA PHE A 169 6.58 -30.08 5.49
C PHE A 169 5.07 -30.25 5.35
N MET A 170 4.33 -30.32 6.47
CA MET A 170 2.86 -30.46 6.45
C MET A 170 2.15 -29.24 5.85
N ASP A 171 2.66 -28.03 6.09
CA ASP A 171 2.12 -26.82 5.48
C ASP A 171 2.30 -26.84 3.97
N PHE A 172 3.49 -27.27 3.51
CA PHE A 172 3.77 -27.41 2.09
C PHE A 172 2.83 -28.42 1.41
N ILE A 173 2.61 -29.59 2.03
CA ILE A 173 1.67 -30.61 1.51
C ILE A 173 0.23 -30.10 1.47
N TRP A 174 -0.21 -29.36 2.51
CA TRP A 174 -1.55 -28.77 2.51
C TRP A 174 -1.75 -27.78 1.36
N ILE A 175 -0.78 -26.89 1.13
CA ILE A 175 -0.85 -25.92 0.02
C ILE A 175 -0.79 -26.68 -1.31
N LEU A 176 0.03 -27.74 -1.42
CA LEU A 176 0.12 -28.59 -2.61
C LEU A 176 -1.24 -29.20 -2.94
N ALA A 177 -1.94 -29.74 -1.95
CA ALA A 177 -3.28 -30.30 -2.13
C ALA A 177 -4.29 -29.23 -2.59
N MET A 178 -4.34 -28.07 -1.94
CA MET A 178 -5.31 -27.01 -2.27
C MET A 178 -5.08 -26.40 -3.66
N GLU A 179 -3.83 -26.14 -4.05
CA GLU A 179 -3.50 -25.63 -5.39
C GLU A 179 -3.72 -26.70 -6.46
N THR A 180 -3.46 -27.98 -6.16
CA THR A 180 -3.77 -29.09 -7.10
C THR A 180 -5.27 -29.20 -7.33
N LEU A 181 -6.09 -29.16 -6.27
CA LEU A 181 -7.55 -29.15 -6.40
C LEU A 181 -8.03 -27.96 -7.26
N HIS A 182 -7.48 -26.78 -7.04
CA HIS A 182 -7.79 -25.61 -7.84
C HIS A 182 -7.48 -25.80 -9.33
N VAL A 183 -6.28 -26.32 -9.67
CA VAL A 183 -5.90 -26.61 -11.07
C VAL A 183 -6.75 -27.71 -11.69
N VAL A 184 -7.10 -28.76 -10.92
CA VAL A 184 -8.03 -29.82 -11.36
C VAL A 184 -9.41 -29.24 -11.67
N GLY A 185 -9.90 -28.33 -10.83
CA GLY A 185 -11.14 -27.60 -11.08
C GLY A 185 -11.08 -26.76 -12.36
N LEU A 186 -10.03 -25.96 -12.54
CA LEU A 186 -9.85 -25.17 -13.76
C LEU A 186 -9.77 -26.05 -15.01
N GLY A 187 -8.94 -27.10 -14.98
CA GLY A 187 -8.83 -28.04 -16.10
C GLY A 187 -10.18 -28.68 -16.45
N SER A 188 -10.94 -29.14 -15.45
CA SER A 188 -12.27 -29.75 -15.67
C SER A 188 -13.27 -28.74 -16.26
N LEU A 189 -13.26 -27.49 -15.78
CA LEU A 189 -14.16 -26.45 -16.30
C LEU A 189 -13.85 -26.10 -17.75
N PHE A 190 -12.60 -25.75 -18.06
CA PHE A 190 -12.23 -25.22 -19.38
C PHE A 190 -12.03 -26.31 -20.44
N LEU A 191 -11.63 -27.53 -20.05
CA LEU A 191 -11.36 -28.61 -21.00
C LEU A 191 -12.55 -29.54 -21.20
N ILE A 192 -13.44 -29.71 -20.23
CA ILE A 192 -14.54 -30.70 -20.30
C ILE A 192 -15.92 -30.04 -20.30
N ILE A 193 -16.19 -29.13 -19.35
CA ILE A 193 -17.55 -28.58 -19.15
C ILE A 193 -17.87 -27.47 -20.15
N LEU A 194 -17.03 -26.43 -20.27
CA LEU A 194 -17.29 -25.28 -21.13
C LEU A 194 -17.40 -25.64 -22.63
N PRO A 195 -16.62 -26.58 -23.19
CA PRO A 195 -16.82 -27.01 -24.57
C PRO A 195 -18.18 -27.70 -24.82
N GLU A 196 -18.83 -28.21 -23.78
CA GLU A 196 -20.14 -28.88 -23.84
C GLU A 196 -21.30 -27.96 -23.45
N LEU A 197 -21.05 -26.68 -23.17
CA LEU A 197 -22.05 -25.72 -22.73
C LEU A 197 -22.07 -24.53 -23.69
N ASP A 198 -23.22 -23.90 -23.90
CA ASP A 198 -23.24 -22.65 -24.66
C ASP A 198 -22.45 -21.54 -23.94
N VAL A 199 -21.89 -20.62 -24.72
CA VAL A 199 -20.97 -19.62 -24.19
C VAL A 199 -21.61 -18.66 -23.20
N VAL A 200 -22.93 -18.45 -23.29
CA VAL A 200 -23.69 -17.58 -22.41
C VAL A 200 -23.87 -18.23 -21.04
N LYS A 201 -24.34 -19.49 -20.98
CA LYS A 201 -24.39 -20.28 -19.75
C LYS A 201 -22.99 -20.51 -19.16
N GLY A 202 -21.98 -20.71 -20.01
CA GLY A 202 -20.57 -20.81 -19.61
C GLY A 202 -20.09 -19.55 -18.89
N ALA A 203 -20.36 -18.37 -19.45
CA ALA A 203 -20.06 -17.10 -18.80
C ALA A 203 -20.81 -16.96 -17.46
N MET A 204 -22.10 -17.33 -17.40
CA MET A 204 -22.90 -17.31 -16.18
C MET A 204 -22.34 -18.24 -15.10
N LEU A 205 -21.87 -19.44 -15.46
CA LEU A 205 -21.34 -20.46 -14.56
C LEU A 205 -20.08 -19.97 -13.82
N THR A 206 -19.30 -19.08 -14.43
CA THR A 206 -18.10 -18.52 -13.77
C THR A 206 -18.41 -17.70 -12.52
N ASN A 207 -19.65 -17.23 -12.31
CA ASN A 207 -20.07 -16.58 -11.05
C ASN A 207 -20.19 -17.55 -9.87
N CYS A 208 -20.25 -18.86 -10.11
CA CYS A 208 -20.51 -19.89 -9.10
C CYS A 208 -19.23 -20.49 -8.49
N VAL A 209 -18.07 -19.87 -8.70
CA VAL A 209 -16.77 -20.39 -8.22
C VAL A 209 -16.44 -19.96 -6.79
N CYS A 210 -17.37 -19.33 -6.07
CA CYS A 210 -17.14 -18.70 -4.76
C CYS A 210 -17.67 -19.52 -3.57
N PHE A 211 -17.97 -20.81 -3.74
CA PHE A 211 -18.62 -21.63 -2.70
C PHE A 211 -17.82 -21.75 -1.39
N ILE A 212 -16.56 -22.19 -1.43
CA ILE A 212 -15.69 -22.26 -0.23
C ILE A 212 -15.51 -20.88 0.43
N PRO A 213 -15.21 -19.79 -0.31
CA PRO A 213 -15.23 -18.43 0.23
C PRO A 213 -16.51 -18.06 0.98
N ALA A 214 -17.69 -18.35 0.41
CA ALA A 214 -18.98 -18.08 1.04
C ALA A 214 -19.14 -18.86 2.36
N LEU A 215 -18.79 -20.15 2.35
CA LEU A 215 -18.84 -21.01 3.53
C LEU A 215 -17.91 -20.51 4.63
N LEU A 216 -16.65 -20.18 4.28
CA LEU A 216 -15.68 -19.66 5.24
C LEU A 216 -16.08 -18.28 5.79
N SER A 217 -16.70 -17.42 4.97
CA SER A 217 -17.24 -16.13 5.42
C SER A 217 -18.32 -16.33 6.49
N LEU A 218 -19.28 -17.22 6.25
CA LEU A 218 -20.33 -17.55 7.21
C LEU A 218 -19.74 -18.09 8.52
N LEU A 219 -18.77 -19.02 8.43
CA LEU A 219 -18.10 -19.62 9.59
C LEU A 219 -17.18 -18.66 10.36
N SER A 220 -16.80 -17.54 9.74
CA SER A 220 -15.99 -16.50 10.37
C SER A 220 -16.79 -15.58 11.30
N ARG A 221 -18.12 -15.51 11.13
CA ARG A 221 -18.98 -14.61 11.93
C ARG A 221 -19.07 -15.11 13.37
N ASN A 222 -18.76 -14.23 14.33
CA ASN A 222 -18.77 -14.56 15.74
C ASN A 222 -19.25 -13.35 16.57
N THR A 223 -20.08 -13.62 17.58
CA THR A 223 -20.61 -12.63 18.52
C THR A 223 -19.76 -12.52 19.80
N LYS A 224 -18.78 -13.41 20.00
CA LYS A 224 -17.84 -13.39 21.14
C LYS A 224 -16.90 -12.18 21.01
N GLY A 225 -17.28 -11.06 21.61
CA GLY A 225 -16.52 -9.80 21.63
C GLY A 225 -17.35 -8.55 21.37
N CYS A 226 -18.65 -8.67 21.08
CA CYS A 226 -19.57 -7.54 20.99
C CYS A 226 -19.99 -7.08 22.39
N THR A 227 -19.76 -5.81 22.70
CA THR A 227 -20.12 -5.19 24.00
C THR A 227 -21.53 -4.61 23.97
N THR A 228 -22.03 -4.20 22.80
CA THR A 228 -23.35 -3.57 22.63
C THR A 228 -24.36 -4.48 21.91
N GLY A 229 -25.66 -4.25 22.16
CA GLY A 229 -26.75 -4.98 21.50
C GLY A 229 -26.81 -4.75 19.99
N SER A 230 -26.54 -3.51 19.53
CA SER A 230 -26.53 -3.14 18.11
C SER A 230 -25.49 -3.93 17.30
N GLU A 231 -24.29 -4.13 17.85
CA GLU A 231 -23.23 -4.91 17.19
C GLU A 231 -23.60 -6.38 16.99
N LYS A 232 -24.33 -6.97 17.96
CA LYS A 232 -24.80 -8.35 17.85
C LYS A 232 -25.82 -8.50 16.71
N THR A 233 -26.73 -7.55 16.58
CA THR A 233 -27.72 -7.53 15.49
C THR A 233 -27.05 -7.39 14.12
N GLU A 234 -26.03 -6.53 14.00
CA GLU A 234 -25.29 -6.34 12.75
C GLU A 234 -24.54 -7.61 12.32
N VAL A 235 -23.90 -8.32 13.26
CA VAL A 235 -23.21 -9.59 13.00
C VAL A 235 -24.22 -10.66 12.57
N TYR A 236 -25.39 -10.74 13.21
CA TYR A 236 -26.44 -11.69 12.85
C TYR A 236 -26.99 -11.42 11.44
N MET A 237 -27.29 -10.16 11.13
CA MET A 237 -27.77 -9.77 9.80
C MET A 237 -26.74 -10.13 8.72
N LYS A 238 -25.46 -9.86 8.94
CA LYS A 238 -24.38 -10.28 8.03
C LYS A 238 -24.30 -11.79 7.84
N ALA A 239 -24.51 -12.57 8.91
CA ALA A 239 -24.54 -14.04 8.83
C ALA A 239 -25.74 -14.56 8.02
N VAL A 240 -26.92 -13.93 8.15
CA VAL A 240 -28.10 -14.29 7.33
C VAL A 240 -27.82 -14.03 5.85
N VAL A 241 -27.26 -12.87 5.51
CA VAL A 241 -26.91 -12.57 4.11
C VAL A 241 -25.80 -13.51 3.58
N ASP A 242 -24.80 -13.85 4.40
CA ASP A 242 -23.78 -14.85 4.05
C ASP A 242 -24.42 -16.24 3.75
N ALA A 243 -25.46 -16.64 4.50
CA ALA A 243 -26.18 -17.88 4.25
C ALA A 243 -27.02 -17.84 2.95
N VAL A 244 -27.65 -16.71 2.65
CA VAL A 244 -28.34 -16.48 1.36
C VAL A 244 -27.34 -16.51 0.19
N ALA A 245 -26.18 -15.89 0.35
CA ALA A 245 -25.13 -15.91 -0.67
C ALA A 245 -24.61 -17.34 -0.91
N LEU A 246 -24.39 -18.13 0.16
CA LEU A 246 -23.96 -19.52 0.07
C LEU A 246 -24.99 -20.41 -0.63
N THR A 247 -26.27 -20.28 -0.28
CA THR A 247 -27.35 -21.03 -0.94
C THR A 247 -27.47 -20.67 -2.41
N ALA A 248 -27.36 -19.38 -2.77
CA ALA A 248 -27.30 -18.95 -4.16
C ALA A 248 -26.13 -19.62 -4.92
N GLN A 249 -24.92 -19.69 -4.35
CA GLN A 249 -23.79 -20.39 -4.98
C GLN A 249 -24.06 -21.89 -5.14
N ALA A 250 -24.67 -22.53 -4.14
CA ALA A 250 -25.02 -23.95 -4.19
C ALA A 250 -26.01 -24.28 -5.31
N THR A 251 -26.89 -23.35 -5.71
CA THR A 251 -27.79 -23.57 -6.86
C THR A 251 -27.02 -23.79 -8.16
N GLY A 252 -25.83 -23.20 -8.32
CA GLY A 252 -24.96 -23.43 -9.48
C GLY A 252 -24.50 -24.89 -9.63
N PHE A 253 -24.52 -25.68 -8.56
CA PHE A 253 -24.20 -27.11 -8.61
C PHE A 253 -25.29 -27.95 -9.25
N VAL A 254 -26.55 -27.49 -9.20
CA VAL A 254 -27.71 -28.35 -9.51
C VAL A 254 -28.48 -27.89 -10.74
N VAL A 255 -28.52 -26.58 -11.03
CA VAL A 255 -29.39 -26.02 -12.08
C VAL A 255 -29.13 -26.67 -13.45
N TRP A 256 -27.91 -26.56 -13.98
CA TRP A 256 -27.62 -27.14 -15.31
C TRP A 256 -27.52 -28.66 -15.35
N PRO A 257 -26.94 -29.35 -14.35
CA PRO A 257 -26.95 -30.82 -14.33
C PRO A 257 -28.35 -31.42 -14.30
N ILE A 258 -29.32 -30.76 -13.64
CA ILE A 258 -30.71 -31.25 -13.60
C ILE A 258 -31.44 -30.96 -14.92
N LEU A 259 -31.24 -29.76 -15.49
CA LEU A 259 -31.96 -29.34 -16.70
C LEU A 259 -31.47 -30.06 -17.96
N GLU A 260 -30.15 -30.19 -18.13
CA GLU A 260 -29.53 -30.67 -19.37
C GLU A 260 -28.68 -31.94 -19.18
N GLY A 261 -28.46 -32.37 -17.94
CA GLY A 261 -27.61 -33.54 -17.65
C GLY A 261 -28.18 -34.89 -18.10
N ARG A 262 -29.44 -34.93 -18.56
CA ARG A 262 -29.99 -36.12 -19.25
C ARG A 262 -29.49 -36.25 -20.68
N GLU A 263 -29.29 -35.13 -21.37
CA GLU A 263 -28.80 -35.10 -22.76
C GLU A 263 -27.26 -35.05 -22.80
N ARG A 264 -26.64 -34.35 -21.84
CA ARG A 264 -25.19 -34.16 -21.76
C ARG A 264 -24.66 -34.65 -20.40
N PRO A 265 -24.21 -35.92 -20.26
CA PRO A 265 -23.83 -36.50 -18.97
C PRO A 265 -22.59 -35.83 -18.34
N ASN A 266 -21.72 -35.21 -19.15
CA ASN A 266 -20.52 -34.50 -18.69
C ASN A 266 -20.84 -33.33 -17.74
N LEU A 267 -22.05 -32.77 -17.80
CA LEU A 267 -22.48 -31.66 -16.94
C LEU A 267 -22.57 -32.08 -15.46
N TRP A 268 -22.71 -33.36 -15.13
CA TRP A 268 -22.68 -33.84 -13.74
C TRP A 268 -21.32 -33.66 -13.04
N LEU A 269 -20.28 -33.26 -13.77
CA LEU A 269 -18.98 -32.89 -13.22
C LEU A 269 -18.96 -31.46 -12.64
N ILE A 270 -19.99 -30.63 -12.90
CA ILE A 270 -20.08 -29.23 -12.44
C ILE A 270 -19.92 -29.09 -10.91
N PRO A 271 -20.63 -29.84 -10.04
CA PRO A 271 -20.50 -29.70 -8.57
C PRO A 271 -19.06 -29.90 -8.09
N ALA A 272 -18.42 -30.97 -8.53
CA ALA A 272 -17.04 -31.29 -8.16
C ALA A 272 -16.07 -30.21 -8.67
N THR A 273 -16.29 -29.74 -9.90
CA THR A 273 -15.46 -28.71 -10.54
C THR A 273 -15.53 -27.38 -9.81
N LEU A 274 -16.73 -26.87 -9.54
CA LEU A 274 -16.90 -25.58 -8.86
C LEU A 274 -16.37 -25.63 -7.41
N PHE A 275 -16.57 -26.75 -6.71
CA PHE A 275 -15.97 -26.96 -5.40
C PHE A 275 -14.44 -26.89 -5.46
N CYS A 276 -13.82 -27.64 -6.38
CA CYS A 276 -12.38 -27.67 -6.60
C CYS A 276 -11.79 -26.29 -6.95
N ILE A 277 -12.43 -25.52 -7.84
CA ILE A 277 -11.98 -24.15 -8.17
C ILE A 277 -12.01 -23.26 -6.92
N SER A 278 -13.09 -23.34 -6.14
CA SER A 278 -13.29 -22.51 -4.95
C SER A 278 -12.25 -22.77 -3.85
N CYS A 279 -11.65 -23.97 -3.82
CA CYS A 279 -10.53 -24.28 -2.92
C CYS A 279 -9.34 -23.35 -3.13
N GLY A 280 -9.08 -22.80 -4.32
CA GLY A 280 -7.96 -21.88 -4.55
C GLY A 280 -8.01 -20.60 -3.71
N TRP A 281 -9.20 -20.18 -3.27
CA TRP A 281 -9.45 -18.89 -2.62
C TRP A 281 -9.55 -18.98 -1.08
N TRP A 282 -9.37 -20.17 -0.51
CA TRP A 282 -9.57 -20.44 0.92
C TRP A 282 -8.80 -19.49 1.85
N GLU A 283 -7.54 -19.18 1.51
CA GLU A 283 -6.63 -18.45 2.39
C GLU A 283 -7.18 -17.07 2.75
N ASN A 284 -7.87 -16.41 1.82
CA ASN A 284 -8.37 -15.06 2.06
C ASN A 284 -9.49 -15.02 3.10
N TYR A 285 -10.32 -16.07 3.18
CA TYR A 285 -11.55 -16.12 3.97
C TYR A 285 -11.41 -16.80 5.34
N VAL A 286 -10.23 -17.36 5.67
CA VAL A 286 -9.95 -17.92 7.00
C VAL A 286 -9.67 -16.82 8.03
N SER A 287 -10.43 -16.83 9.13
CA SER A 287 -10.33 -15.86 10.25
C SER A 287 -9.82 -16.49 11.56
N LYS A 288 -9.12 -15.69 12.37
CA LYS A 288 -8.64 -16.07 13.72
C LYS A 288 -9.77 -16.31 14.71
N HIS A 289 -10.86 -15.55 14.58
CA HIS A 289 -11.95 -15.47 15.57
C HIS A 289 -13.14 -16.40 15.26
N SER A 290 -12.92 -17.39 14.39
CA SER A 290 -13.92 -18.37 13.98
C SER A 290 -14.51 -19.17 15.15
N VAL A 291 -15.79 -19.54 15.03
CA VAL A 291 -16.56 -20.26 16.06
C VAL A 291 -16.09 -21.71 16.19
N LEU A 292 -15.61 -22.31 15.10
CA LEU A 292 -15.26 -23.73 15.02
C LEU A 292 -13.76 -23.97 15.25
N GLY A 293 -13.45 -24.92 16.14
CA GLY A 293 -12.07 -25.22 16.56
C GLY A 293 -11.13 -25.65 15.42
N PHE A 294 -11.66 -26.29 14.36
CA PHE A 294 -10.86 -26.76 13.22
C PHE A 294 -10.28 -25.64 12.35
N MET A 295 -10.79 -24.41 12.45
CA MET A 295 -10.30 -23.26 11.68
C MET A 295 -8.99 -22.69 12.24
N ARG A 296 -8.66 -22.95 13.50
CA ARG A 296 -7.43 -22.44 14.14
C ARG A 296 -6.15 -22.98 13.50
N PRO A 297 -6.03 -24.29 13.20
CA PRO A 297 -4.92 -24.82 12.39
C PRO A 297 -4.76 -24.14 11.03
N LEU A 298 -5.86 -23.95 10.29
CA LEU A 298 -5.86 -23.29 8.97
C LEU A 298 -5.38 -21.84 9.06
N TRP A 299 -5.83 -21.10 10.08
CA TRP A 299 -5.35 -19.75 10.32
C TRP A 299 -3.85 -19.70 10.64
N LYS A 300 -3.34 -20.67 11.41
CA LYS A 300 -1.89 -20.77 11.68
C LYS A 300 -1.08 -21.05 10.41
N ILE A 301 -1.59 -21.89 9.50
CA ILE A 301 -0.97 -22.14 8.18
C ILE A 301 -0.94 -20.83 7.37
N LYS A 302 -2.09 -20.13 7.26
CA LYS A 302 -2.19 -18.82 6.60
C LYS A 302 -1.16 -17.81 7.13
N GLU A 303 -1.02 -17.71 8.44
CA GLU A 303 -0.10 -16.75 9.06
C GLU A 303 1.38 -17.11 8.78
N ARG A 304 1.74 -18.39 8.81
CA ARG A 304 3.08 -18.85 8.43
C ARG A 304 3.36 -18.66 6.94
N LEU A 305 2.35 -18.87 6.09
CA LEU A 305 2.46 -18.74 4.65
C LEU A 305 2.83 -17.32 4.22
N LYS A 306 2.40 -16.28 4.94
CA LYS A 306 2.83 -14.90 4.69
C LYS A 306 4.37 -14.76 4.62
N ARG A 307 5.12 -15.57 5.37
CA ARG A 307 6.59 -15.53 5.41
C ARG A 307 7.26 -16.54 4.47
N THR A 308 6.59 -17.64 4.12
CA THR A 308 7.18 -18.74 3.33
C THR A 308 6.69 -18.77 1.89
N ARG A 309 5.73 -17.91 1.51
CA ARG A 309 5.06 -17.91 0.20
C ARG A 309 6.03 -17.99 -0.97
N TYR A 310 6.98 -17.07 -1.07
CA TYR A 310 7.86 -17.03 -2.24
C TYR A 310 8.69 -18.30 -2.41
N PHE A 311 9.18 -18.87 -1.31
CA PHE A 311 9.86 -20.16 -1.39
C PHE A 311 8.92 -21.28 -1.87
N THR A 312 7.72 -21.35 -1.30
CA THR A 312 6.71 -22.35 -1.71
C THR A 312 6.34 -22.19 -3.19
N TYR A 313 6.05 -20.97 -3.65
CA TYR A 313 5.55 -20.72 -5.00
C TYR A 313 6.60 -20.87 -6.11
N ILE A 314 7.90 -20.99 -5.81
CA ILE A 314 8.91 -21.45 -6.79
C ILE A 314 8.56 -22.86 -7.29
N PHE A 315 8.18 -23.75 -6.38
CA PHE A 315 7.82 -25.12 -6.71
C PHE A 315 6.38 -25.21 -7.20
N MET A 316 5.47 -24.46 -6.58
CA MET A 316 4.04 -24.54 -6.90
C MET A 316 3.74 -24.01 -8.29
N SER A 317 4.37 -22.93 -8.75
CA SER A 317 4.12 -22.43 -10.11
C SER A 317 4.51 -23.45 -11.18
N ALA A 318 5.65 -24.14 -11.01
CA ALA A 318 6.07 -25.21 -11.91
C ALA A 318 5.12 -26.43 -11.83
N TRP A 319 4.70 -26.81 -10.61
CA TRP A 319 3.75 -27.89 -10.39
C TRP A 319 2.38 -27.62 -11.02
N LYS A 320 1.87 -26.38 -10.94
CA LYS A 320 0.58 -26.00 -11.53
C LYS A 320 0.60 -26.12 -13.05
N ILE A 321 1.64 -25.62 -13.71
CA ILE A 321 1.82 -25.77 -15.17
C ILE A 321 1.86 -27.25 -15.56
N PHE A 322 2.66 -28.05 -14.85
CA PHE A 322 2.76 -29.48 -15.09
C PHE A 322 1.44 -30.22 -14.86
N SER A 323 0.72 -29.90 -13.79
CA SER A 323 -0.58 -30.50 -13.47
C SER A 323 -1.65 -30.13 -14.50
N PHE A 324 -1.67 -28.89 -14.99
CA PHE A 324 -2.59 -28.46 -16.03
C PHE A 324 -2.30 -29.16 -17.37
N LEU A 325 -1.02 -29.35 -17.72
CA LEU A 325 -0.62 -30.16 -18.87
C LEU A 325 -1.12 -31.61 -18.74
N ILE A 326 -0.97 -32.24 -17.57
CA ILE A 326 -1.51 -33.59 -17.33
C ILE A 326 -3.03 -33.62 -17.54
N LEU A 327 -3.76 -32.62 -17.04
CA LEU A 327 -5.22 -32.54 -17.19
C LEU A 327 -5.64 -32.42 -18.66
N ILE A 328 -4.87 -31.73 -19.49
CA ILE A 328 -5.10 -31.70 -20.95
C ILE A 328 -4.99 -33.12 -21.52
N LEU A 329 -3.94 -33.87 -21.17
CA LEU A 329 -3.74 -35.23 -21.66
C LEU A 329 -4.86 -36.18 -21.16
N VAL A 330 -5.26 -36.04 -19.89
CA VAL A 330 -6.37 -36.82 -19.29
C VAL A 330 -7.70 -36.49 -19.95
N ALA A 331 -8.00 -35.21 -20.21
CA ALA A 331 -9.23 -34.80 -20.88
C ALA A 331 -9.31 -35.35 -22.32
N ARG A 332 -8.19 -35.41 -23.03
CA ARG A 332 -8.12 -36.04 -24.37
C ARG A 332 -8.32 -37.55 -24.30
N MET A 333 -7.70 -38.21 -23.33
CA MET A 333 -7.91 -39.64 -23.10
C MET A 333 -9.36 -39.95 -22.75
N TYR A 334 -10.01 -39.10 -21.95
CA TYR A 334 -11.44 -39.21 -21.61
C TYR A 334 -12.35 -39.10 -22.85
N ARG A 335 -11.95 -38.31 -23.85
CA ARG A 335 -12.64 -38.18 -25.15
C ARG A 335 -12.31 -39.26 -26.17
N GLY A 336 -11.46 -40.24 -25.83
CA GLY A 336 -11.03 -41.29 -26.75
C GLY A 336 -10.04 -40.82 -27.83
N GLU A 337 -9.36 -39.69 -27.63
CA GLU A 337 -8.40 -39.15 -28.58
C GLU A 337 -6.97 -39.67 -28.32
N ASN A 338 -6.19 -39.86 -29.39
CA ASN A 338 -4.79 -40.28 -29.28
C ASN A 338 -3.94 -39.19 -28.60
N ILE A 339 -3.32 -39.54 -27.47
CA ILE A 339 -2.44 -38.65 -26.71
C ILE A 339 -1.22 -38.21 -27.55
N ASN A 340 -0.69 -39.11 -28.38
CA ASN A 340 0.45 -38.82 -29.25
C ASN A 340 0.17 -37.68 -30.25
N HIS A 341 -1.09 -37.52 -30.68
CA HIS A 341 -1.48 -36.45 -31.60
C HIS A 341 -1.31 -35.05 -30.97
N PHE A 342 -1.37 -34.92 -29.64
CA PHE A 342 -1.17 -33.65 -28.97
C PHE A 342 0.24 -33.07 -29.20
N PHE A 343 1.26 -33.95 -29.24
CA PHE A 343 2.64 -33.55 -29.48
C PHE A 343 3.00 -33.58 -30.97
N SER A 344 2.54 -34.60 -31.71
CA SER A 344 2.92 -34.75 -33.12
C SER A 344 2.22 -33.74 -34.05
N LEU A 345 0.99 -33.32 -33.73
CA LEU A 345 0.25 -32.33 -34.52
C LEU A 345 0.51 -30.89 -34.07
N PHE A 346 1.37 -30.65 -33.08
CA PHE A 346 1.68 -29.30 -32.59
C PHE A 346 2.13 -28.38 -33.74
N HIS A 347 3.15 -28.78 -34.50
CA HIS A 347 3.61 -27.98 -35.64
C HIS A 347 2.51 -27.84 -36.71
N ARG A 348 1.77 -28.91 -36.99
CA ARG A 348 0.74 -28.91 -38.05
C ARG A 348 -0.39 -27.94 -37.75
N GLY A 349 -0.84 -27.86 -36.50
CA GLY A 349 -1.90 -26.94 -36.08
C GLY A 349 -1.53 -25.46 -36.18
N PHE A 350 -0.24 -25.11 -36.13
CA PHE A 350 0.27 -23.74 -36.31
C PHE A 350 0.92 -23.53 -37.69
N SER A 351 0.54 -24.31 -38.69
CA SER A 351 1.07 -24.21 -40.06
C SER A 351 -0.04 -24.39 -41.09
N ALA A 352 0.26 -24.09 -42.36
CA ALA A 352 -0.68 -24.25 -43.45
C ALA A 352 -1.23 -25.70 -43.51
N HIS A 353 -2.53 -25.84 -43.35
CA HIS A 353 -3.28 -27.10 -43.49
C HIS A 353 -4.68 -26.80 -44.04
N LYS A 354 -5.42 -27.85 -44.45
CA LYS A 354 -6.71 -27.71 -45.12
C LYS A 354 -7.87 -28.03 -44.19
N ILE A 355 -8.97 -27.30 -44.37
CA ILE A 355 -10.24 -27.49 -43.65
C ILE A 355 -11.29 -27.98 -44.63
N ARG A 356 -11.96 -29.08 -44.27
CA ARG A 356 -13.02 -29.71 -45.08
C ARG A 356 -14.37 -29.09 -44.77
N ILE A 357 -15.00 -28.51 -45.77
CA ILE A 357 -16.36 -27.97 -45.74
C ILE A 357 -17.30 -28.97 -46.41
N THR A 358 -18.44 -29.26 -45.78
CA THR A 358 -19.47 -30.16 -46.33
C THR A 358 -20.72 -29.39 -46.70
N GLU A 359 -21.24 -29.60 -47.91
CA GLU A 359 -22.53 -29.05 -48.34
C GLU A 359 -23.71 -29.83 -47.74
N ILE A 360 -24.75 -29.09 -47.33
CA ILE A 360 -25.99 -29.62 -46.75
C ILE A 360 -27.21 -29.15 -47.53
N ARG A 361 -28.27 -29.97 -47.59
CA ARG A 361 -29.56 -29.54 -48.19
C ARG A 361 -30.27 -28.55 -47.27
N PRO A 362 -30.84 -27.45 -47.78
CA PRO A 362 -31.62 -26.52 -46.97
C PRO A 362 -32.91 -27.22 -46.49
N THR A 363 -33.03 -27.47 -45.18
CA THR A 363 -34.28 -27.92 -44.56
C THR A 363 -35.19 -26.71 -44.31
N PHE A 364 -36.24 -26.56 -45.12
CA PHE A 364 -37.31 -25.59 -44.85
C PHE A 364 -38.09 -26.03 -43.61
N GLY A 365 -37.89 -25.35 -42.47
CA GLY A 365 -38.81 -25.41 -41.32
C GLY A 365 -38.22 -25.58 -39.91
N SER A 366 -36.90 -25.71 -39.72
CA SER A 366 -36.31 -25.82 -38.38
C SER A 366 -35.32 -24.68 -38.09
N THR A 367 -35.63 -23.86 -37.08
CA THR A 367 -34.82 -22.73 -36.58
C THR A 367 -33.61 -23.13 -35.73
N SER A 368 -33.16 -24.39 -35.82
CA SER A 368 -32.05 -24.93 -35.02
C SER A 368 -31.03 -25.63 -35.92
N LEU A 369 -29.73 -25.37 -35.70
CA LEU A 369 -28.62 -26.18 -36.20
C LEU A 369 -28.89 -27.65 -35.79
N PRO A 370 -29.05 -28.59 -36.73
CA PRO A 370 -29.29 -29.97 -36.37
C PRO A 370 -28.00 -30.60 -35.82
N ASP A 371 -28.12 -31.41 -34.77
CA ASP A 371 -27.09 -32.40 -34.42
C ASP A 371 -26.80 -33.27 -35.66
N LEU A 372 -25.56 -33.76 -35.77
CA LEU A 372 -25.02 -34.52 -36.92
C LEU A 372 -25.95 -35.63 -37.46
N ALA A 373 -26.88 -36.13 -36.62
CA ALA A 373 -27.88 -37.14 -36.96
C ALA A 373 -29.00 -36.68 -37.93
N ASN A 374 -29.25 -35.36 -38.07
CA ASN A 374 -30.40 -34.83 -38.82
C ASN A 374 -30.03 -34.14 -40.14
N VAL A 375 -28.74 -34.09 -40.47
CA VAL A 375 -28.23 -33.45 -41.70
C VAL A 375 -28.08 -34.51 -42.78
N THR A 376 -28.78 -34.39 -43.91
CA THR A 376 -28.51 -35.21 -45.10
C THR A 376 -27.44 -34.53 -45.95
N PRO A 377 -26.17 -35.01 -45.96
CA PRO A 377 -25.12 -34.44 -46.79
C PRO A 377 -25.42 -34.68 -48.27
N THR A 378 -25.22 -33.66 -49.12
CA THR A 378 -25.28 -33.80 -50.58
C THR A 378 -24.04 -34.47 -51.17
N GLY A 379 -22.98 -34.65 -50.37
CA GLY A 379 -21.77 -35.39 -50.73
C GLY A 379 -20.66 -34.56 -51.37
N GLU A 380 -20.88 -33.26 -51.65
CA GLU A 380 -19.83 -32.35 -52.12
C GLU A 380 -18.99 -31.83 -50.92
N ILE A 381 -17.67 -32.04 -51.00
CA ILE A 381 -16.69 -31.60 -50.01
C ILE A 381 -15.78 -30.57 -50.68
N VAL A 382 -15.62 -29.41 -50.05
CA VAL A 382 -14.72 -28.35 -50.51
C VAL A 382 -13.62 -28.12 -49.49
N ASP A 383 -12.36 -28.11 -49.93
CA ASP A 383 -11.21 -27.81 -49.07
C ASP A 383 -10.86 -26.33 -49.15
N ILE A 384 -10.75 -25.66 -48.00
CA ILE A 384 -10.20 -24.31 -47.85
C ILE A 384 -8.89 -24.34 -47.06
N ASP A 385 -8.04 -23.33 -47.25
CA ASP A 385 -6.81 -23.18 -46.47
C ASP A 385 -7.13 -22.62 -45.06
N ALA A 386 -6.50 -23.18 -44.03
CA ALA A 386 -6.66 -22.76 -42.64
C ALA A 386 -5.90 -21.46 -42.35
N GLU A 387 -6.56 -20.50 -41.69
CA GLU A 387 -5.95 -19.28 -41.14
C GLU A 387 -5.35 -19.55 -39.75
N TYR A 388 -4.26 -20.32 -39.71
CA TYR A 388 -3.61 -20.78 -38.47
C TYR A 388 -3.09 -19.64 -37.55
N ASP A 389 -2.81 -18.46 -38.10
CA ASP A 389 -2.37 -17.28 -37.33
C ASP A 389 -3.43 -16.79 -36.33
N THR A 390 -4.71 -17.08 -36.59
CA THR A 390 -5.85 -16.68 -35.75
C THR A 390 -5.71 -17.17 -34.30
N ALA A 391 -5.24 -18.40 -34.11
CA ALA A 391 -5.03 -18.97 -32.78
C ALA A 391 -3.96 -18.19 -31.99
N ILE A 392 -2.89 -17.76 -32.67
CA ILE A 392 -1.81 -16.96 -32.08
C ILE A 392 -2.31 -15.55 -31.72
N TYR A 393 -3.06 -14.90 -32.62
CA TYR A 393 -3.62 -13.58 -32.34
C TYR A 393 -4.56 -13.58 -31.14
N ILE A 394 -5.45 -14.57 -31.04
CA ILE A 394 -6.37 -14.69 -29.90
C ILE A 394 -5.63 -15.00 -28.60
N LEU A 395 -4.59 -15.85 -28.65
CA LEU A 395 -3.72 -16.08 -27.51
C LEU A 395 -3.05 -14.79 -27.03
N LEU A 396 -2.47 -14.01 -27.95
CA LEU A 396 -1.83 -12.74 -27.61
C LEU A 396 -2.82 -11.73 -27.03
N ILE A 397 -4.02 -11.61 -27.61
CA ILE A 397 -5.09 -10.77 -27.07
C ILE A 397 -5.44 -11.19 -25.64
N GLN A 398 -5.60 -12.49 -25.39
CA GLN A 398 -5.91 -13.02 -24.06
C GLN A 398 -4.82 -12.66 -23.04
N ILE A 399 -3.55 -12.87 -23.39
CA ILE A 399 -2.40 -12.61 -22.51
C ILE A 399 -2.32 -11.12 -22.17
N VAL A 400 -2.38 -10.26 -23.20
CA VAL A 400 -2.25 -8.82 -23.04
C VAL A 400 -3.44 -8.27 -22.26
N ALA A 401 -4.66 -8.68 -22.58
CA ALA A 401 -5.86 -8.24 -21.89
C ALA A 401 -5.85 -8.66 -20.40
N ALA A 402 -5.54 -9.92 -20.10
CA ALA A 402 -5.48 -10.39 -18.72
C ALA A 402 -4.37 -9.67 -17.92
N TYR A 403 -3.21 -9.44 -18.53
CA TYR A 403 -2.13 -8.70 -17.89
C TYR A 403 -2.47 -7.22 -17.65
N LEU A 404 -3.09 -6.54 -18.62
CA LEU A 404 -3.54 -5.15 -18.47
C LEU A 404 -4.57 -5.03 -17.35
N CYS A 405 -5.55 -5.94 -17.31
CA CYS A 405 -6.57 -5.97 -16.25
C CYS A 405 -5.93 -6.08 -14.86
N TYR A 406 -4.95 -6.98 -14.70
CA TYR A 406 -4.21 -7.14 -13.44
C TYR A 406 -3.36 -5.92 -13.07
N ILE A 407 -2.59 -5.37 -14.00
CA ILE A 407 -1.68 -4.25 -13.72
C ILE A 407 -2.46 -2.98 -13.38
N PHE A 408 -3.51 -2.65 -14.15
CA PHE A 408 -4.33 -1.48 -13.86
C PHE A 408 -5.22 -1.67 -12.63
N GLY A 409 -5.71 -2.89 -12.36
CA GLY A 409 -6.42 -3.19 -11.12
C GLY A 409 -5.51 -3.04 -9.88
N LYS A 410 -4.26 -3.51 -9.97
CA LYS A 410 -3.24 -3.30 -8.93
C LYS A 410 -2.88 -1.83 -8.77
N PHE A 411 -2.77 -1.09 -9.87
CA PHE A 411 -2.54 0.35 -9.83
C PHE A 411 -3.67 1.06 -9.07
N ALA A 412 -4.94 0.81 -9.44
CA ALA A 412 -6.12 1.36 -8.79
C ALA A 412 -6.14 1.11 -7.26
N CYS A 413 -5.76 -0.09 -6.85
CA CYS A 413 -5.65 -0.45 -5.43
C CYS A 413 -4.55 0.34 -4.70
N LYS A 414 -3.38 0.55 -5.33
CA LYS A 414 -2.24 1.26 -4.72
C LYS A 414 -2.49 2.75 -4.52
N ILE A 415 -3.25 3.37 -5.40
CA ILE A 415 -3.58 4.80 -5.35
C ILE A 415 -4.94 5.09 -4.68
N VAL A 416 -5.58 4.07 -4.10
CA VAL A 416 -6.82 4.20 -3.30
C VAL A 416 -8.05 4.66 -4.11
N ILE A 417 -8.10 4.35 -5.42
CA ILE A 417 -9.27 4.65 -6.30
C ILE A 417 -10.15 3.42 -6.57
N GLN A 418 -9.94 2.36 -5.78
CA GLN A 418 -10.42 1.02 -6.10
C GLN A 418 -11.95 0.86 -6.12
N GLY A 419 -12.71 1.66 -5.39
CA GLY A 419 -14.18 1.57 -5.44
C GLY A 419 -14.69 1.78 -6.86
N PHE A 420 -14.29 2.89 -7.49
CA PHE A 420 -14.72 3.24 -8.85
C PHE A 420 -13.96 2.46 -9.94
N SER A 421 -12.62 2.41 -9.89
CA SER A 421 -11.82 1.90 -11.01
C SER A 421 -11.37 0.43 -10.86
N TYR A 422 -11.84 -0.30 -9.83
CA TYR A 422 -11.49 -1.71 -9.62
C TYR A 422 -12.71 -2.57 -9.24
N ALA A 423 -13.37 -2.26 -8.12
CA ALA A 423 -14.51 -3.02 -7.60
C ALA A 423 -15.70 -3.01 -8.57
N PHE A 424 -16.03 -1.84 -9.10
CA PHE A 424 -17.11 -1.68 -10.07
C PHE A 424 -16.84 -2.38 -11.41
N PRO A 425 -15.72 -2.15 -12.13
CA PRO A 425 -15.48 -2.80 -13.42
C PRO A 425 -15.29 -4.32 -13.30
N VAL A 426 -14.71 -4.82 -12.20
CA VAL A 426 -14.58 -6.28 -11.98
C VAL A 426 -15.95 -6.95 -11.89
N ASN A 427 -16.90 -6.39 -11.14
CA ASN A 427 -18.26 -6.93 -11.05
C ASN A 427 -19.07 -6.71 -12.34
N LEU A 428 -18.77 -5.65 -13.11
CA LEU A 428 -19.45 -5.33 -14.37
C LEU A 428 -18.95 -6.18 -15.56
N THR A 429 -17.80 -6.84 -15.44
CA THR A 429 -17.17 -7.61 -16.53
C THR A 429 -18.09 -8.71 -17.06
N ILE A 430 -18.76 -9.48 -16.19
CA ILE A 430 -19.63 -10.59 -16.62
C ILE A 430 -20.94 -10.11 -17.26
N PRO A 431 -21.70 -9.16 -16.67
CA PRO A 431 -22.87 -8.58 -17.34
C PRO A 431 -22.58 -8.04 -18.74
N VAL A 432 -21.46 -7.33 -18.90
CA VAL A 432 -21.04 -6.79 -20.20
C VAL A 432 -20.65 -7.91 -21.16
N THR A 433 -19.91 -8.92 -20.67
CA THR A 433 -19.55 -10.10 -21.48
C THR A 433 -20.78 -10.86 -21.97
N ILE A 434 -21.76 -11.12 -21.09
CA ILE A 434 -23.01 -11.80 -21.44
C ILE A 434 -23.79 -10.98 -22.49
N SER A 435 -23.94 -9.68 -22.26
CA SER A 435 -24.68 -8.80 -23.19
C SER A 435 -24.03 -8.77 -24.57
N LEU A 436 -22.69 -8.72 -24.61
CA LEU A 436 -21.93 -8.74 -25.84
C LEU A 436 -22.00 -10.11 -26.54
N LEU A 437 -21.90 -11.22 -25.80
CA LEU A 437 -22.05 -12.57 -26.37
C LEU A 437 -23.44 -12.78 -26.98
N ILE A 438 -24.51 -12.34 -26.31
CA ILE A 438 -25.87 -12.42 -26.84
C ILE A 438 -25.99 -11.61 -28.14
N ALA A 439 -25.44 -10.38 -28.16
CA ALA A 439 -25.44 -9.55 -29.36
C ALA A 439 -24.64 -10.18 -30.52
N LEU A 440 -23.42 -10.67 -30.26
CA LEU A 440 -22.56 -11.29 -31.27
C LEU A 440 -23.20 -12.58 -31.83
N CYS A 441 -23.75 -13.44 -30.96
CA CYS A 441 -24.45 -14.65 -31.39
C CYS A 441 -25.73 -14.34 -32.16
N GLY A 442 -26.49 -13.31 -31.77
CA GLY A 442 -27.68 -12.86 -32.51
C GLY A 442 -27.34 -12.41 -33.92
N LEU A 443 -26.32 -11.55 -34.08
CA LEU A 443 -25.87 -11.05 -35.38
C LEU A 443 -25.40 -12.18 -36.32
N ARG A 444 -24.66 -13.17 -35.80
CA ARG A 444 -24.20 -14.33 -36.61
C ARG A 444 -25.36 -15.27 -36.98
N HIS A 445 -26.41 -15.33 -36.15
CA HIS A 445 -27.56 -16.16 -36.45
C HIS A 445 -28.44 -15.56 -37.55
N ASP A 446 -28.62 -14.23 -37.52
CA ASP A 446 -29.36 -13.50 -38.55
C ASP A 446 -28.64 -13.54 -39.91
N ASP A 447 -27.32 -13.38 -39.91
CA ASP A 447 -26.47 -13.51 -41.10
C ASP A 447 -25.20 -14.32 -40.82
N PRO A 448 -25.09 -15.56 -41.34
CA PRO A 448 -23.89 -16.39 -41.24
C PRO A 448 -22.64 -15.75 -41.86
N CYS A 449 -22.75 -14.67 -42.64
CA CYS A 449 -21.61 -13.97 -43.24
C CYS A 449 -21.24 -12.66 -42.53
N PHE A 450 -21.90 -12.30 -41.42
CA PHE A 450 -21.74 -10.99 -40.76
C PHE A 450 -20.30 -10.67 -40.34
N PHE A 451 -19.55 -11.68 -39.87
CA PHE A 451 -18.17 -11.53 -39.36
C PHE A 451 -17.09 -11.86 -40.40
N GLN A 452 -17.45 -12.02 -41.68
CA GLN A 452 -16.51 -12.33 -42.76
C GLN A 452 -15.38 -11.29 -42.81
N GLY A 453 -14.13 -11.76 -42.82
CA GLY A 453 -12.92 -10.90 -42.83
C GLY A 453 -12.48 -10.37 -41.45
N MET A 454 -13.24 -10.60 -40.37
CA MET A 454 -12.80 -10.32 -38.99
C MET A 454 -12.47 -11.60 -38.22
N ILE A 455 -13.31 -12.63 -38.36
CA ILE A 455 -13.12 -13.95 -37.76
C ILE A 455 -13.21 -14.96 -38.92
N PRO A 456 -12.32 -15.96 -39.01
CA PRO A 456 -12.41 -16.99 -40.03
C PRO A 456 -13.76 -17.69 -39.98
N ASP A 457 -14.41 -17.89 -41.13
CA ASP A 457 -15.82 -18.32 -41.19
C ASP A 457 -16.09 -19.73 -40.63
N TYR A 458 -15.04 -20.52 -40.44
CA TYR A 458 -15.09 -21.84 -39.81
C TYR A 458 -14.95 -21.81 -38.27
N LEU A 459 -14.70 -20.63 -37.67
CA LEU A 459 -14.58 -20.45 -36.22
C LEU A 459 -15.68 -19.53 -35.70
N PHE A 460 -16.36 -19.96 -34.64
CA PHE A 460 -17.28 -19.10 -33.91
C PHE A 460 -17.48 -19.61 -32.48
N PHE A 461 -18.21 -18.87 -31.65
CA PHE A 461 -18.66 -19.30 -30.33
C PHE A 461 -19.69 -20.43 -30.40
N GLU A 462 -19.79 -21.26 -29.36
CA GLU A 462 -20.93 -22.19 -29.19
C GLU A 462 -22.20 -21.39 -28.88
N SER A 463 -22.95 -21.04 -29.92
CA SER A 463 -24.09 -20.14 -29.84
C SER A 463 -25.26 -20.78 -29.10
N PRO A 464 -25.98 -20.03 -28.23
CA PRO A 464 -27.22 -20.52 -27.65
C PRO A 464 -28.29 -20.72 -28.74
N PRO A 465 -29.28 -21.61 -28.52
CA PRO A 465 -30.44 -21.72 -29.40
C PRO A 465 -31.21 -20.39 -29.47
N VAL A 466 -31.85 -20.10 -30.60
CA VAL A 466 -32.69 -18.89 -30.72
C VAL A 466 -33.90 -19.03 -29.83
N TYR A 467 -33.96 -18.21 -28.79
CA TYR A 467 -35.13 -18.04 -27.96
C TYR A 467 -35.64 -16.61 -28.11
N PHE A 468 -36.96 -16.43 -28.19
CA PHE A 468 -37.53 -15.11 -27.89
C PHE A 468 -37.10 -14.73 -26.46
N LEU A 469 -36.77 -13.46 -26.22
CA LEU A 469 -36.29 -12.94 -24.92
C LEU A 469 -37.12 -13.43 -23.72
N ASN A 470 -38.43 -13.60 -23.92
CA ASN A 470 -39.36 -14.12 -22.92
C ASN A 470 -39.14 -15.62 -22.59
N ASP A 471 -38.87 -16.45 -23.59
CA ASP A 471 -38.57 -17.89 -23.41
C ASP A 471 -37.18 -18.10 -22.82
N PHE A 472 -36.21 -17.23 -23.13
CA PHE A 472 -34.89 -17.24 -22.51
C PHE A 472 -34.97 -16.90 -21.01
N ILE A 473 -35.77 -15.90 -20.63
CA ILE A 473 -35.94 -15.50 -19.23
C ILE A 473 -36.79 -16.52 -18.45
N SER A 474 -37.89 -17.03 -19.04
CA SER A 474 -38.85 -17.88 -18.34
C SER A 474 -38.48 -19.37 -18.34
N LYS A 475 -38.15 -19.97 -19.50
CA LYS A 475 -37.91 -21.42 -19.65
C LYS A 475 -36.47 -21.83 -19.33
N GLN A 476 -35.49 -20.97 -19.59
CA GLN A 476 -34.06 -21.26 -19.30
C GLN A 476 -33.59 -20.72 -17.93
N HIS A 477 -34.51 -20.16 -17.12
CA HIS A 477 -34.22 -19.58 -15.81
C HIS A 477 -33.06 -18.58 -15.81
N ALA A 478 -32.92 -17.79 -16.88
CA ALA A 478 -31.83 -16.83 -17.05
C ALA A 478 -31.87 -15.64 -16.06
N TRP A 479 -32.73 -15.64 -15.05
CA TRP A 479 -32.64 -14.69 -13.92
C TRP A 479 -31.77 -15.23 -12.77
N ILE A 480 -31.53 -16.55 -12.70
CA ILE A 480 -30.77 -17.18 -11.61
C ILE A 480 -29.32 -16.68 -11.59
N TRP A 481 -28.71 -16.38 -12.74
CA TRP A 481 -27.34 -15.85 -12.77
C TRP A 481 -27.21 -14.47 -12.13
N LEU A 482 -28.28 -13.67 -12.05
CA LEU A 482 -28.28 -12.41 -11.30
C LEU A 482 -28.15 -12.68 -9.80
N LEU A 483 -28.74 -13.77 -9.29
CA LEU A 483 -28.52 -14.21 -7.90
C LEU A 483 -27.07 -14.64 -7.68
N TRP A 484 -26.46 -15.32 -8.65
CA TRP A 484 -25.04 -15.70 -8.57
C TRP A 484 -24.12 -14.48 -8.58
N LEU A 485 -24.42 -13.47 -9.42
CA LEU A 485 -23.70 -12.20 -9.46
C LEU A 485 -23.84 -11.43 -8.14
N LEU A 486 -25.05 -11.31 -7.60
CA LEU A 486 -25.29 -10.64 -6.31
C LEU A 486 -24.57 -11.36 -5.17
N SER A 487 -24.59 -12.70 -5.19
CA SER A 487 -23.84 -13.51 -4.23
C SER A 487 -22.33 -13.28 -4.32
N GLN A 488 -21.75 -13.31 -5.53
CA GLN A 488 -20.32 -13.00 -5.74
C GLN A 488 -19.98 -11.58 -5.28
N THR A 489 -20.83 -10.60 -5.59
CA THR A 489 -20.66 -9.20 -5.19
C THR A 489 -20.65 -9.06 -3.67
N TRP A 490 -21.53 -9.78 -2.96
CA TRP A 490 -21.55 -9.82 -1.50
C TRP A 490 -20.30 -10.48 -0.91
N ILE A 491 -19.89 -11.63 -1.44
CA ILE A 491 -18.69 -12.37 -0.99
C ILE A 491 -17.42 -11.53 -1.19
N THR A 492 -17.40 -10.66 -2.21
CA THR A 492 -16.30 -9.75 -2.51
C THR A 492 -16.53 -8.33 -1.99
N LEU A 493 -17.52 -8.09 -1.10
CA LEU A 493 -17.88 -6.74 -0.64
C LEU A 493 -16.70 -5.96 -0.04
N HIS A 494 -15.69 -6.66 0.52
CA HIS A 494 -14.49 -6.04 1.08
C HIS A 494 -13.66 -5.26 0.05
N ILE A 495 -13.82 -5.48 -1.25
CA ILE A 495 -13.12 -4.71 -2.29
C ILE A 495 -13.69 -3.30 -2.47
N TRP A 496 -14.93 -3.06 -2.04
CA TRP A 496 -15.63 -1.77 -2.20
C TRP A 496 -15.28 -0.76 -1.11
N THR A 497 -15.01 -1.23 0.12
CA THR A 497 -14.68 -0.39 1.27
C THR A 497 -13.28 -0.72 1.80
N PRO A 498 -12.23 -0.32 1.08
CA PRO A 498 -10.86 -0.65 1.46
C PRO A 498 -10.37 0.17 2.65
N LYS A 499 -9.54 -0.45 3.50
CA LYS A 499 -8.84 0.22 4.60
C LYS A 499 -7.32 0.13 4.43
N CYS A 500 -6.87 0.23 3.18
CA CYS A 500 -5.48 0.03 2.85
C CYS A 500 -4.67 1.34 2.97
N GLU A 501 -3.47 1.22 3.52
CA GLU A 501 -2.44 2.26 3.46
C GLU A 501 -2.14 2.67 2.00
N ARG A 502 -1.89 3.96 1.76
CA ARG A 502 -1.49 4.45 0.44
C ARG A 502 -0.19 3.76 0.00
N LEU A 503 -0.11 3.37 -1.28
CA LEU A 503 1.05 2.71 -1.88
C LEU A 503 1.49 1.40 -1.20
N ALA A 504 0.56 0.67 -0.57
CA ALA A 504 0.84 -0.61 0.05
C ALA A 504 1.55 -1.59 -0.89
N THR A 505 2.35 -2.49 -0.31
CA THR A 505 3.04 -3.52 -1.09
C THR A 505 2.00 -4.48 -1.69
N THR A 506 2.33 -5.07 -2.85
CA THR A 506 1.44 -6.02 -3.52
C THR A 506 1.06 -7.19 -2.61
N GLU A 507 1.94 -7.60 -1.69
CA GLU A 507 1.74 -8.70 -0.73
C GLU A 507 0.74 -8.36 0.39
N LYS A 508 0.64 -7.08 0.74
CA LYS A 508 -0.39 -6.56 1.64
C LYS A 508 -1.74 -6.51 0.90
N LEU A 509 -1.73 -6.07 -0.37
CA LEU A 509 -2.95 -5.92 -1.18
C LEU A 509 -3.57 -7.24 -1.63
N PHE A 510 -2.76 -8.17 -2.12
CA PHE A 510 -3.21 -9.44 -2.71
C PHE A 510 -2.69 -10.62 -1.91
N VAL A 511 -3.45 -11.70 -1.94
CA VAL A 511 -3.05 -12.96 -1.31
C VAL A 511 -1.99 -13.64 -2.18
N LEU A 512 -2.36 -14.07 -3.39
CA LEU A 512 -1.48 -14.67 -4.37
C LEU A 512 -0.56 -13.64 -5.04
N PRO A 513 0.67 -14.04 -5.45
CA PRO A 513 1.64 -13.12 -6.06
C PRO A 513 1.21 -12.51 -7.40
N MET A 514 0.42 -13.26 -8.17
CA MET A 514 -0.10 -12.91 -9.51
C MET A 514 -1.59 -13.28 -9.59
N TYR A 515 -2.16 -13.19 -10.79
CA TYR A 515 -3.56 -13.46 -11.12
C TYR A 515 -3.72 -14.85 -11.77
N ASP A 516 -4.95 -15.33 -11.80
CA ASP A 516 -5.39 -16.47 -12.62
C ASP A 516 -5.92 -15.90 -13.94
N SER A 517 -5.33 -16.31 -15.07
CA SER A 517 -5.66 -15.77 -16.39
C SER A 517 -6.97 -16.31 -16.96
N LEU A 518 -7.40 -17.51 -16.58
CA LEU A 518 -8.62 -18.13 -17.12
C LEU A 518 -9.88 -17.54 -16.46
N LEU A 519 -9.76 -17.14 -15.19
CA LEU A 519 -10.83 -16.49 -14.41
C LEU A 519 -10.37 -15.12 -13.89
N ILE A 520 -9.96 -14.21 -14.78
CA ILE A 520 -9.34 -12.93 -14.40
C ILE A 520 -10.20 -12.09 -13.46
N ASP A 521 -11.50 -11.99 -13.70
CA ASP A 521 -12.45 -11.19 -12.93
C ASP A 521 -12.66 -11.77 -11.52
N GLN A 522 -12.93 -13.07 -11.41
CA GLN A 522 -13.03 -13.73 -10.10
C GLN A 522 -11.68 -13.72 -9.37
N SER A 523 -10.58 -13.87 -10.11
CA SER A 523 -9.23 -13.79 -9.56
C SER A 523 -8.99 -12.45 -8.90
N LEU A 524 -9.26 -11.34 -9.58
CA LEU A 524 -9.09 -10.01 -9.00
C LEU A 524 -9.97 -9.84 -7.76
N GLY A 525 -11.26 -10.16 -7.83
CA GLY A 525 -12.18 -10.01 -6.69
C GLY A 525 -11.80 -10.85 -5.47
N LEU A 526 -11.53 -12.14 -5.65
CA LEU A 526 -11.29 -13.10 -4.56
C LEU A 526 -9.85 -13.07 -4.04
N ASN A 527 -8.88 -12.67 -4.87
CA ASN A 527 -7.48 -12.55 -4.48
C ASN A 527 -7.18 -11.28 -3.67
N ARG A 528 -8.03 -10.25 -3.77
CA ARG A 528 -7.87 -9.01 -2.98
C ARG A 528 -8.00 -9.35 -1.50
N ARG A 529 -6.94 -9.08 -0.72
CA ARG A 529 -6.87 -9.43 0.70
C ARG A 529 -7.96 -8.74 1.52
N ARG A 530 -8.69 -9.50 2.32
CA ARG A 530 -9.64 -9.00 3.32
C ARG A 530 -8.89 -8.54 4.57
N GLU A 531 -9.05 -7.28 4.95
CA GLU A 531 -8.46 -6.71 6.18
C GLU A 531 -9.42 -6.89 7.37
N GLU A 532 -8.90 -7.38 8.50
CA GLU A 532 -9.67 -7.65 9.73
C GLU A 532 -9.49 -6.56 10.82
N GLU A 533 -8.80 -5.45 10.54
CA GLU A 533 -8.57 -4.40 11.55
C GLU A 533 -9.83 -3.55 11.81
N LYS A 534 -10.15 -3.40 13.11
CA LYS A 534 -11.36 -2.73 13.61
C LYS A 534 -11.25 -1.21 13.48
N ASP A 535 -12.38 -0.57 13.15
CA ASP A 535 -12.50 0.88 13.03
C ASP A 535 -12.15 1.63 14.34
N VAL A 536 -11.57 2.81 14.17
CA VAL A 536 -11.55 3.86 15.20
C VAL A 536 -12.94 4.50 15.15
N LYS A 537 -13.79 4.17 16.14
CA LYS A 537 -15.12 4.80 16.26
C LYS A 537 -14.96 6.20 16.84
N THR A 538 -15.69 7.16 16.29
CA THR A 538 -15.72 8.57 16.71
C THR A 538 -16.14 8.74 18.19
N GLU A 539 -16.92 7.80 18.72
CA GLU A 539 -17.40 7.78 20.10
C GLU A 539 -16.26 7.63 21.14
N GLU A 540 -15.17 6.94 20.80
CA GLU A 540 -14.01 6.76 21.69
C GLU A 540 -13.10 8.01 21.76
N LEU A 541 -13.24 8.96 20.82
CA LEU A 541 -12.58 10.27 20.89
C LEU A 541 -13.35 11.25 21.79
N ALA A 542 -14.67 11.08 21.91
CA ALA A 542 -15.55 11.92 22.71
C ALA A 542 -15.47 11.62 24.22
N GLU A 543 -15.11 10.39 24.62
CA GLU A 543 -14.84 10.06 26.03
C GLU A 543 -13.63 10.79 26.64
N ARG A 544 -12.86 11.52 25.82
CA ARG A 544 -11.75 12.36 26.27
C ARG A 544 -12.17 13.77 26.73
N GLU A 545 -13.40 14.21 26.47
CA GLU A 545 -13.88 15.54 26.90
C GLU A 545 -14.64 15.53 28.25
N LYS A 546 -14.73 14.37 28.92
CA LYS A 546 -15.31 14.30 30.28
C LYS A 546 -14.30 14.49 31.43
N ASP A 547 -13.02 14.72 31.13
CA ASP A 547 -12.02 15.24 32.07
C ASP A 547 -11.48 16.60 31.56
N PRO A 548 -12.12 17.73 31.90
CA PRO A 548 -11.68 19.04 31.44
C PRO A 548 -10.43 19.61 32.15
N ASP A 549 -9.93 19.00 33.23
CA ASP A 549 -8.94 19.68 34.11
C ASP A 549 -7.53 19.09 34.16
N GLU A 550 -7.17 18.10 33.33
CA GLU A 550 -5.81 17.54 33.32
C GLU A 550 -4.92 18.13 32.20
N TYR A 551 -5.10 19.43 31.86
CA TYR A 551 -4.28 20.14 30.87
C TYR A 551 -3.24 21.10 31.46
N TYR A 552 -3.15 21.21 32.78
CA TYR A 552 -2.02 21.84 33.46
C TYR A 552 -1.62 21.01 34.67
N GLU A 553 -0.54 20.25 34.56
CA GLU A 553 0.51 20.33 35.56
C GLU A 553 1.82 19.74 35.04
N THR A 554 2.86 20.56 35.14
CA THR A 554 4.21 20.14 35.48
C THR A 554 4.19 18.83 36.26
N ILE A 555 5.01 17.84 35.87
CA ILE A 555 5.29 16.68 36.72
C ILE A 555 6.07 17.22 37.93
N SER A 556 5.36 17.74 38.92
CA SER A 556 5.84 17.90 40.28
C SER A 556 5.63 16.57 40.99
N VAL A 557 6.73 16.08 41.54
CA VAL A 557 6.77 15.05 42.57
C VAL A 557 5.76 15.41 43.66
N HIS A 558 4.68 14.64 43.81
CA HIS A 558 4.21 14.17 45.11
C HIS A 558 3.30 12.94 44.97
N THR A 559 3.59 12.00 45.86
CA THR A 559 2.89 10.78 46.26
C THR A 559 1.39 10.97 46.46
N ASP A 560 0.57 10.11 45.87
CA ASP A 560 -0.24 9.16 46.66
C ASP A 560 -0.77 7.99 45.81
N ALA A 561 -0.80 6.83 46.45
CA ALA A 561 -1.19 5.56 45.86
C ALA A 561 -2.70 5.36 45.93
N SER A 562 -3.37 5.07 44.80
CA SER A 562 -4.34 3.97 44.71
C SER A 562 -4.90 3.78 43.29
N SER A 563 -5.21 2.51 43.01
CA SER A 563 -6.13 1.98 41.98
C SER A 563 -5.63 1.82 40.52
N THR A 564 -5.25 0.58 40.23
CA THR A 564 -5.37 -0.12 38.92
C THR A 564 -4.74 0.54 37.69
N THR A 565 -3.49 0.16 37.41
CA THR A 565 -2.87 0.31 36.08
C THR A 565 -3.73 -0.38 35.00
N PRO A 566 -4.27 0.35 34.00
CA PRO A 566 -4.99 -0.28 32.89
C PRO A 566 -3.99 -1.11 32.06
N LYS A 567 -4.20 -2.42 31.99
CA LYS A 567 -3.34 -3.36 31.25
C LYS A 567 -3.53 -3.30 29.72
N THR A 568 -4.41 -2.44 29.20
CA THR A 568 -4.82 -2.44 27.79
C THR A 568 -4.25 -1.24 27.03
N VAL A 569 -3.69 -1.50 25.83
CA VAL A 569 -3.26 -0.48 24.87
C VAL A 569 -4.45 0.39 24.48
N LYS A 570 -4.35 1.72 24.63
CA LYS A 570 -5.40 2.66 24.22
C LYS A 570 -5.24 2.95 22.73
N LYS A 571 -6.33 3.16 21.99
CA LYS A 571 -6.25 3.57 20.56
C LYS A 571 -5.62 4.95 20.38
N SER A 572 -5.61 5.80 21.40
CA SER A 572 -4.84 7.07 21.41
C SER A 572 -3.33 6.86 21.32
N ASP A 573 -2.83 5.67 21.68
CA ASP A 573 -1.40 5.36 21.63
C ASP A 573 -0.92 5.11 20.20
N SER A 574 -1.84 4.84 19.26
CA SER A 574 -1.54 4.74 17.82
C SER A 574 -1.58 6.08 17.07
N ILE A 575 -1.88 7.19 17.75
CA ILE A 575 -1.77 8.53 17.15
C ILE A 575 -0.29 8.80 16.83
N THR A 576 -0.05 9.30 15.63
CA THR A 576 1.29 9.66 15.16
C THR A 576 1.80 10.88 15.93
N ARG A 577 2.98 10.77 16.55
CA ARG A 577 3.67 11.88 17.23
C ARG A 577 4.94 12.24 16.50
N ILE A 578 5.16 13.52 16.22
CA ILE A 578 6.30 14.03 15.48
C ILE A 578 6.99 15.07 16.36
N TYR A 579 8.21 14.75 16.78
CA TYR A 579 9.11 15.69 17.43
C TYR A 579 10.07 16.26 16.40
N ALA A 580 9.86 17.51 15.97
CA ALA A 580 10.82 18.22 15.13
C ALA A 580 12.03 18.62 15.98
N CYS A 581 13.21 18.16 15.59
CA CYS A 581 14.46 18.34 16.32
C CYS A 581 15.44 19.10 15.40
N ALA A 582 15.52 20.42 15.58
CA ALA A 582 16.46 21.26 14.87
C ALA A 582 17.77 21.38 15.65
N THR A 583 18.92 21.27 14.98
CA THR A 583 20.22 21.61 15.56
C THR A 583 20.74 22.89 14.94
N MET A 584 21.12 23.86 15.77
CA MET A 584 21.58 25.18 15.31
C MET A 584 22.94 25.51 15.87
N TRP A 585 23.79 26.12 15.05
CA TRP A 585 25.07 26.68 15.47
C TRP A 585 25.49 27.86 14.59
N HIS A 586 25.47 29.06 15.18
CA HIS A 586 25.83 30.31 14.50
C HIS A 586 25.05 30.60 13.20
N GLU A 587 23.77 30.20 13.14
CA GLU A 587 22.91 30.46 11.97
C GLU A 587 22.70 31.98 11.78
N THR A 588 22.54 32.36 10.51
CA THR A 588 22.19 33.72 10.06
C THR A 588 20.69 33.99 10.18
N LEU A 589 20.28 35.26 10.05
CA LEU A 589 18.86 35.65 10.12
C LEU A 589 18.04 34.92 9.05
N ASP A 590 18.55 34.85 7.82
CA ASP A 590 17.85 34.23 6.69
C ASP A 590 17.68 32.71 6.89
N GLU A 591 18.73 32.03 7.38
CA GLU A 591 18.67 30.60 7.71
C GLU A 591 17.60 30.33 8.79
N MET A 592 17.65 31.08 9.91
CA MET A 592 16.65 30.95 10.98
C MET A 592 15.22 31.22 10.47
N MET A 593 15.06 32.18 9.57
CA MET A 593 13.77 32.55 9.00
C MET A 593 13.15 31.40 8.21
N GLU A 594 13.90 30.71 7.35
CA GLU A 594 13.40 29.57 6.57
C GLU A 594 12.90 28.41 7.46
N MET A 595 13.69 28.08 8.48
CA MET A 595 13.34 27.02 9.43
C MET A 595 12.13 27.39 10.30
N LEU A 596 12.06 28.62 10.80
CA LEU A 596 10.91 29.10 11.59
C LEU A 596 9.62 29.16 10.76
N LYS A 597 9.68 29.64 9.51
CA LYS A 597 8.52 29.61 8.58
C LYS A 597 8.00 28.19 8.41
N SER A 598 8.88 27.21 8.24
CA SER A 598 8.50 25.79 8.11
C SER A 598 7.81 25.25 9.37
N ILE A 599 8.29 25.59 10.57
CA ILE A 599 7.66 25.21 11.85
C ILE A 599 6.27 25.83 11.99
N LEU A 600 6.11 27.10 11.65
CA LEU A 600 4.83 27.81 11.75
C LEU A 600 3.79 27.26 10.77
N ARG A 601 4.19 26.88 9.55
CA ARG A 601 3.31 26.16 8.60
C ARG A 601 2.84 24.81 9.15
N MET A 602 3.68 24.10 9.91
CA MET A 602 3.28 22.86 10.59
C MET A 602 2.28 23.10 11.73
N ASP A 603 2.47 24.18 12.50
CA ASP A 603 1.53 24.61 13.56
C ASP A 603 0.14 24.93 12.99
N GLU A 604 0.09 25.62 11.84
CA GLU A 604 -1.14 25.90 11.12
C GLU A 604 -1.84 24.62 10.63
N ASP A 605 -1.14 23.70 9.95
CA ASP A 605 -1.72 22.44 9.44
C ASP A 605 -2.25 21.55 10.57
N GLN A 606 -1.50 21.39 11.67
CA GLN A 606 -1.99 20.63 12.83
C GLN A 606 -3.22 21.29 13.44
N CYS A 607 -3.22 22.63 13.59
CA CYS A 607 -4.35 23.36 14.15
C CYS A 607 -5.62 23.13 13.33
N ALA A 608 -5.52 23.26 12.00
CA ALA A 608 -6.63 23.03 11.08
C ALA A 608 -7.21 21.61 11.21
N ARG A 609 -6.36 20.58 11.26
CA ARG A 609 -6.80 19.18 11.44
C ARG A 609 -7.46 18.93 12.78
N ARG A 610 -6.90 19.48 13.86
CA ARG A 610 -7.43 19.35 15.22
C ARG A 610 -8.80 20.01 15.33
N VAL A 611 -8.95 21.21 14.76
CA VAL A 611 -10.22 21.95 14.70
C VAL A 611 -11.24 21.16 13.88
N ALA A 612 -10.87 20.66 12.70
CA ALA A 612 -11.76 19.85 11.86
C ALA A 612 -12.29 18.61 12.60
N GLN A 613 -11.43 17.86 13.29
CA GLN A 613 -11.87 16.71 14.09
C GLN A 613 -12.82 17.11 15.23
N LYS A 614 -12.49 18.20 15.93
CA LYS A 614 -13.27 18.67 17.08
C LYS A 614 -14.68 19.13 16.67
N TYR A 615 -14.77 19.96 15.62
CA TYR A 615 -16.04 20.59 15.25
C TYR A 615 -16.85 19.79 14.23
N LEU A 616 -16.22 19.06 13.31
CA LEU A 616 -16.91 18.29 12.27
C LEU A 616 -17.16 16.82 12.67
N ARG A 617 -16.61 16.35 13.80
CA ARG A 617 -16.68 14.95 14.26
C ARG A 617 -16.24 13.93 13.21
N VAL A 618 -15.35 14.33 12.31
CA VAL A 618 -14.73 13.45 11.30
C VAL A 618 -13.41 12.93 11.87
N VAL A 619 -13.15 11.62 11.77
CA VAL A 619 -11.84 11.06 12.12
C VAL A 619 -10.88 11.29 10.95
N ASP A 620 -9.90 12.17 11.13
CA ASP A 620 -8.83 12.35 10.13
C ASP A 620 -7.78 11.22 10.28
N PRO A 621 -7.66 10.29 9.32
CA PRO A 621 -6.66 9.22 9.37
C PRO A 621 -5.22 9.75 9.28
N ASP A 622 -5.04 10.97 8.78
CA ASP A 622 -3.75 11.63 8.59
C ASP A 622 -3.40 12.56 9.78
N TYR A 623 -4.15 12.51 10.89
CA TYR A 623 -3.84 13.31 12.08
C TYR A 623 -2.50 12.94 12.73
N TYR A 624 -1.79 13.97 13.16
CA TYR A 624 -0.55 13.85 13.93
C TYR A 624 -0.47 14.92 15.02
N GLU A 625 0.28 14.63 16.07
CA GLU A 625 0.69 15.60 17.10
C GLU A 625 2.11 16.06 16.77
N PHE A 626 2.33 17.38 16.71
CA PHE A 626 3.62 18.00 16.41
C PHE A 626 4.11 18.85 17.59
N GLU A 627 5.39 18.67 17.94
CA GLU A 627 6.10 19.45 18.95
C GLU A 627 7.50 19.77 18.41
N THR A 628 7.95 21.01 18.60
CA THR A 628 9.25 21.47 18.07
C THR A 628 10.27 21.67 19.18
N HIS A 629 11.47 21.13 18.96
CA HIS A 629 12.63 21.25 19.82
C HIS A 629 13.84 21.76 19.03
N ILE A 630 14.36 22.91 19.45
CA ILE A 630 15.55 23.53 18.87
C ILE A 630 16.71 23.34 19.85
N PHE A 631 17.80 22.71 19.42
CA PHE A 631 18.99 22.48 20.24
C PHE A 631 20.08 23.46 19.81
N PHE A 632 20.21 24.55 20.58
CA PHE A 632 21.16 25.61 20.34
C PHE A 632 22.48 25.28 21.00
N ASP A 633 23.52 25.05 20.20
CA ASP A 633 24.84 24.71 20.68
C ASP A 633 25.67 25.97 20.98
N ASP A 634 26.47 25.94 22.05
CA ASP A 634 27.30 27.06 22.51
C ASP A 634 26.49 28.37 22.74
N ALA A 635 25.38 28.24 23.49
CA ALA A 635 24.35 29.29 23.61
C ALA A 635 24.68 30.43 24.58
N PHE A 636 25.77 30.32 25.35
CA PHE A 636 26.13 31.25 26.41
C PHE A 636 27.51 31.88 26.16
N GLU A 637 27.64 33.15 26.47
CA GLU A 637 28.87 33.93 26.46
C GLU A 637 29.07 34.61 27.81
N ILE A 638 30.29 35.05 28.11
CA ILE A 638 30.58 35.82 29.32
C ILE A 638 29.89 37.19 29.19
N SER A 639 29.31 37.67 30.29
CA SER A 639 28.62 38.96 30.34
C SER A 639 29.61 40.11 30.23
N ASP A 640 29.28 41.10 29.40
CA ASP A 640 30.10 42.32 29.23
C ASP A 640 30.15 43.19 30.50
N VAL A 641 29.25 42.95 31.45
CA VAL A 641 29.12 43.72 32.70
C VAL A 641 29.90 43.08 33.85
N ASN A 642 30.02 41.76 33.86
CA ASN A 642 30.66 41.01 34.93
C ASN A 642 31.18 39.67 34.40
N ASP A 643 32.48 39.43 34.57
CA ASP A 643 33.17 38.21 34.15
C ASP A 643 32.62 36.93 34.82
N ASP A 644 31.95 37.06 35.97
CA ASP A 644 31.33 35.94 36.68
C ASP A 644 29.93 35.58 36.15
N TRP A 645 29.32 36.42 35.32
CA TRP A 645 27.96 36.21 34.83
C TRP A 645 27.97 35.65 33.40
N SER A 646 27.14 34.66 33.14
CA SER A 646 26.88 34.18 31.78
C SER A 646 25.62 34.81 31.20
N GLN A 647 25.71 35.30 29.97
CA GLN A 647 24.58 35.81 29.20
C GLN A 647 24.32 34.92 27.98
N VAL A 648 23.11 34.98 27.42
CA VAL A 648 22.82 34.30 26.15
C VAL A 648 23.54 35.01 25.01
N ASN A 649 24.08 34.24 24.07
CA ASN A 649 24.83 34.78 22.96
C ASN A 649 23.95 35.60 21.99
N ARG A 650 24.60 36.35 21.09
CA ARG A 650 23.91 37.15 20.06
C ARG A 650 22.95 36.35 19.17
N PHE A 651 23.22 35.07 18.92
CA PHE A 651 22.42 34.23 18.03
C PHE A 651 21.12 33.76 18.70
N VAL A 652 21.13 33.52 20.01
CA VAL A 652 19.91 33.27 20.78
C VAL A 652 19.04 34.52 20.84
N LYS A 653 19.66 35.70 20.98
CA LYS A 653 18.94 36.99 20.88
C LYS A 653 18.30 37.16 19.50
N LEU A 654 19.03 36.81 18.43
CA LEU A 654 18.54 36.82 17.05
C LEU A 654 17.32 35.91 16.87
N LEU A 655 17.39 34.66 17.35
CA LEU A 655 16.26 33.71 17.30
C LEU A 655 14.99 34.32 17.93
N ILE A 656 15.12 34.97 19.10
CA ILE A 656 13.98 35.59 19.80
C ILE A 656 13.35 36.70 18.96
N SER A 657 14.15 37.54 18.29
CA SER A 657 13.62 38.62 17.44
C SER A 657 13.00 38.13 16.14
N THR A 658 13.51 37.05 15.56
CA THR A 658 13.08 36.54 14.24
C THR A 658 11.72 35.82 14.30
N ILE A 659 11.32 35.29 15.46
CA ILE A 659 10.06 34.52 15.62
C ILE A 659 8.81 35.34 15.26
N ASP A 660 8.72 36.60 15.69
CA ASP A 660 7.57 37.47 15.42
C ASP A 660 7.46 37.81 13.92
N GLU A 661 8.61 38.04 13.29
CA GLU A 661 8.70 38.30 11.85
C GLU A 661 8.28 37.06 11.05
N ALA A 662 8.82 35.89 11.38
CA ALA A 662 8.44 34.63 10.74
C ALA A 662 6.94 34.32 10.87
N ALA A 663 6.35 34.55 12.06
CA ALA A 663 4.92 34.38 12.29
C ALA A 663 4.09 35.33 11.43
N SER A 664 4.54 36.57 11.28
CA SER A 664 3.85 37.56 10.48
C SER A 664 3.90 37.25 8.98
N HIS A 665 5.00 36.67 8.50
CA HIS A 665 5.13 36.20 7.12
C HIS A 665 4.20 35.02 6.81
N VAL A 666 4.12 34.01 7.69
CA VAL A 666 3.31 32.80 7.43
C VAL A 666 1.81 33.10 7.50
N HIS A 667 1.38 33.90 8.48
CA HIS A 667 -0.03 34.20 8.66
C HIS A 667 -0.52 35.41 7.85
N GLU A 668 0.34 36.01 7.02
CA GLU A 668 0.06 37.17 6.18
C GLU A 668 -0.59 38.35 6.97
N THR A 669 -0.24 38.49 8.25
CA THR A 669 -0.75 39.55 9.15
C THR A 669 0.27 39.80 10.25
N HIS A 670 0.29 41.01 10.82
CA HIS A 670 1.18 41.32 11.94
C HIS A 670 0.80 40.47 13.17
N ILE A 671 1.68 39.53 13.54
CA ILE A 671 1.51 38.65 14.69
C ILE A 671 2.67 38.88 15.64
N ARG A 672 2.33 39.06 16.92
CA ARG A 672 3.29 39.11 18.01
C ARG A 672 3.09 37.90 18.91
N ILE A 673 4.10 37.03 18.98
CA ILE A 673 4.08 35.85 19.83
C ILE A 673 4.42 36.27 21.26
N ARG A 674 3.78 35.63 22.24
CA ARG A 674 4.05 35.90 23.64
C ARG A 674 5.51 35.56 23.97
N PRO A 675 6.19 36.35 24.82
CA PRO A 675 7.56 36.05 25.24
C PRO A 675 7.68 34.63 25.83
N PRO A 676 8.81 33.95 25.63
CA PRO A 676 8.99 32.59 26.11
C PRO A 676 9.05 32.52 27.64
N VAL A 677 8.53 31.42 28.18
CA VAL A 677 8.79 31.07 29.58
C VAL A 677 10.21 30.50 29.68
N LYS A 678 11.01 31.07 30.59
CA LYS A 678 12.43 30.74 30.79
C LYS A 678 12.57 29.74 31.93
N TYR A 679 13.31 28.65 31.70
CA TYR A 679 13.61 27.65 32.71
C TYR A 679 15.12 27.45 32.84
N PRO A 680 15.70 27.51 34.05
CA PRO A 680 17.05 27.02 34.28
C PRO A 680 17.08 25.50 34.12
N THR A 681 18.13 24.95 33.51
CA THR A 681 18.28 23.51 33.31
C THR A 681 19.70 23.05 33.66
N PRO A 682 19.90 21.75 33.99
CA PRO A 682 21.23 21.24 34.32
C PRO A 682 22.28 21.41 33.19
N TYR A 683 21.83 21.56 31.95
CA TYR A 683 22.67 21.72 30.76
C TYR A 683 22.80 23.18 30.28
N GLY A 684 22.20 24.14 30.98
CA GLY A 684 22.17 25.55 30.57
C GLY A 684 20.81 26.18 30.87
N GLY A 685 20.00 26.38 29.83
CA GLY A 685 18.65 26.94 29.96
C GLY A 685 17.67 26.38 28.93
N ARG A 686 16.39 26.73 29.08
CA ARG A 686 15.34 26.38 28.14
C ARG A 686 14.34 27.51 27.99
N LEU A 687 13.95 27.80 26.75
CA LEU A 687 12.91 28.75 26.38
C LEU A 687 11.71 27.98 25.82
N VAL A 688 10.50 28.31 26.28
CA VAL A 688 9.27 27.63 25.85
C VAL A 688 8.27 28.65 25.32
N TRP A 689 7.88 28.51 24.06
CA TRP A 689 6.81 29.26 23.40
C TRP A 689 5.58 28.38 23.18
N THR A 690 4.41 29.00 23.22
CA THR A 690 3.18 28.44 22.68
C THR A 690 2.86 29.21 21.40
N LEU A 691 2.88 28.51 20.27
CA LEU A 691 2.62 29.09 18.95
C LEU A 691 1.11 29.39 18.76
N PRO A 692 0.71 30.21 17.76
CA PRO A 692 -0.69 30.58 17.54
C PRO A 692 -1.66 29.39 17.43
N GLY A 693 -1.24 28.32 16.76
CA GLY A 693 -1.94 27.04 16.63
C GLY A 693 -1.88 26.16 17.88
N LYS A 694 -1.42 26.68 19.03
CA LYS A 694 -1.29 25.99 20.32
C LYS A 694 -0.31 24.81 20.32
N THR A 695 0.57 24.68 19.33
CA THR A 695 1.71 23.75 19.45
C THR A 695 2.81 24.37 20.30
N LYS A 696 3.69 23.53 20.85
CA LYS A 696 4.82 23.97 21.68
C LYS A 696 6.08 24.03 20.84
N MET A 697 6.82 25.13 20.99
CA MET A 697 8.18 25.28 20.48
C MET A 697 9.12 25.49 21.66
N ILE A 698 10.17 24.68 21.73
CA ILE A 698 11.07 24.62 22.87
C ILE A 698 12.51 24.79 22.38
N ALA A 699 13.19 25.86 22.78
CA ALA A 699 14.62 26.00 22.54
C ALA A 699 15.42 25.55 23.78
N HIS A 700 16.24 24.53 23.59
CA HIS A 700 17.20 24.02 24.56
C HIS A 700 18.54 24.74 24.36
N LEU A 701 18.92 25.58 25.32
CA LEU A 701 20.15 26.37 25.30
C LEU A 701 21.26 25.60 25.99
N LYS A 702 22.25 25.15 25.23
CA LYS A 702 23.36 24.34 25.75
C LYS A 702 24.53 25.22 26.18
N ASP A 703 24.93 25.04 27.43
CA ASP A 703 26.16 25.61 27.98
C ASP A 703 27.33 24.64 27.74
N LYS A 704 28.32 25.08 26.97
CA LYS A 704 29.49 24.29 26.58
C LYS A 704 30.35 23.85 27.78
N ALA A 705 30.28 24.57 28.90
CA ALA A 705 30.95 24.18 30.13
C ALA A 705 30.24 23.01 30.84
N LYS A 706 28.93 22.85 30.64
CA LYS A 706 28.09 21.86 31.34
C LYS A 706 27.83 20.60 30.52
N ILE A 707 27.65 20.74 29.21
CA ILE A 707 27.31 19.62 28.32
C ILE A 707 28.19 19.61 27.07
N ARG A 708 28.38 18.41 26.49
CA ARG A 708 29.16 18.24 25.26
C ARG A 708 28.51 19.00 24.10
N HIS A 709 29.35 19.74 23.38
CA HIS A 709 28.99 20.51 22.19
C HIS A 709 29.17 19.66 20.91
N ARG A 710 28.72 20.18 19.77
CA ARG A 710 28.59 19.60 18.42
C ARG A 710 27.26 18.89 18.14
N LYS A 711 26.94 18.82 16.84
CA LYS A 711 25.69 18.25 16.28
C LYS A 711 25.35 16.87 16.85
N ARG A 712 26.28 15.89 16.81
CA ARG A 712 26.05 14.56 17.41
C ARG A 712 25.59 14.60 18.86
N TRP A 713 26.20 15.43 19.70
CA TRP A 713 25.85 15.48 21.12
C TRP A 713 24.51 16.18 21.37
N SER A 714 24.13 17.12 20.51
CA SER A 714 22.75 17.63 20.46
C SER A 714 21.76 16.51 20.06
N GLN A 715 22.14 15.66 19.09
CA GLN A 715 21.32 14.50 18.70
C GLN A 715 21.13 13.50 19.84
N VAL A 716 22.21 13.13 20.53
CA VAL A 716 22.15 12.29 21.73
C VAL A 716 21.25 12.93 22.79
N MET A 717 21.40 14.23 23.06
CA MET A 717 20.62 14.92 24.08
C MET A 717 19.11 14.85 23.81
N TYR A 718 18.67 15.11 22.57
CA TYR A 718 17.24 15.06 22.27
C TYR A 718 16.70 13.63 22.31
N MET A 719 17.50 12.63 21.92
CA MET A 719 17.06 11.23 21.99
C MET A 719 16.84 10.81 23.44
N TYR A 720 17.76 11.16 24.35
CA TYR A 720 17.59 10.88 25.78
C TYR A 720 16.43 11.66 26.40
N TYR A 721 16.27 12.93 26.02
CA TYR A 721 15.17 13.76 26.53
C TYR A 721 13.79 13.26 26.07
N LEU A 722 13.62 13.04 24.77
CA LEU A 722 12.32 12.72 24.17
C LEU A 722 11.94 11.24 24.31
N LEU A 723 12.91 10.33 24.13
CA LEU A 723 12.64 8.90 24.17
C LEU A 723 12.94 8.29 25.54
N GLY A 724 14.00 8.73 26.21
CA GLY A 724 14.31 8.28 27.57
C GLY A 724 13.36 8.89 28.59
N HIS A 725 13.51 10.20 28.83
CA HIS A 725 12.78 10.88 29.90
C HIS A 725 11.28 11.04 29.60
N ARG A 726 10.90 11.54 28.41
CA ARG A 726 9.49 11.84 28.09
C ARG A 726 8.63 10.61 27.77
N LEU A 727 9.23 9.48 27.39
CA LEU A 727 8.51 8.27 26.99
C LEU A 727 8.80 7.07 27.91
N MET A 728 10.08 6.76 28.19
CA MET A 728 10.43 5.56 28.97
C MET A 728 10.25 5.69 30.47
N GLU A 729 10.40 6.89 31.04
CA GLU A 729 10.16 7.11 32.48
C GLU A 729 8.67 7.19 32.84
N LEU A 730 7.77 7.20 31.85
CA LEU A 730 6.33 7.19 32.10
C LEU A 730 5.91 5.93 32.91
N PRO A 731 5.06 6.06 33.94
CA PRO A 731 4.59 4.94 34.76
C PRO A 731 3.50 4.11 34.06
N ILE A 732 3.76 3.64 32.84
CA ILE A 732 2.83 2.86 31.99
C ILE A 732 3.42 1.48 31.63
N SER A 733 2.58 0.55 31.16
CA SER A 733 2.99 -0.81 30.80
C SER A 733 3.97 -0.84 29.61
N VAL A 734 4.82 -1.88 29.56
CA VAL A 734 5.85 -2.05 28.51
C VAL A 734 5.23 -2.16 27.12
N GLU A 735 4.14 -2.92 26.97
CA GLU A 735 3.44 -3.07 25.68
C GLU A 735 2.91 -1.72 25.16
N ARG A 736 2.41 -0.88 26.06
CA ARG A 736 1.91 0.46 25.72
C ARG A 736 3.06 1.38 25.29
N LYS A 737 4.19 1.35 26.01
CA LYS A 737 5.41 2.08 25.62
C LYS A 737 5.90 1.66 24.24
N GLU A 738 5.85 0.37 23.91
CA GLU A 738 6.28 -0.14 22.60
C GLU A 738 5.40 0.40 21.47
N VAL A 739 4.07 0.40 21.64
CA VAL A 739 3.13 0.95 20.66
C VAL A 739 3.31 2.47 20.50
N MET A 740 3.50 3.19 21.61
CA MET A 740 3.78 4.63 21.56
C MET A 740 5.11 4.92 20.86
N ALA A 741 6.18 4.18 21.19
CA ALA A 741 7.49 4.32 20.56
C ALA A 741 7.46 4.01 19.06
N GLU A 742 6.60 3.08 18.64
CA GLU A 742 6.42 2.73 17.24
C GLU A 742 5.74 3.84 16.44
N ASN A 743 4.81 4.58 17.05
CA ASN A 743 4.09 5.69 16.44
C ASN A 743 4.69 7.07 16.76
N THR A 744 5.84 7.10 17.44
CA THR A 744 6.61 8.30 17.71
C THR A 744 7.74 8.42 16.71
N TYR A 745 7.87 9.60 16.11
CA TYR A 745 8.87 9.90 15.10
C TYR A 745 9.65 11.16 15.47
N LEU A 746 10.95 11.17 15.19
CA LEU A 746 11.83 12.32 15.34
C LEU A 746 12.15 12.84 13.94
N LEU A 747 11.73 14.07 13.65
CA LEU A 747 12.05 14.75 12.42
C LEU A 747 13.32 15.58 12.64
N THR A 748 14.45 15.15 12.08
CA THR A 748 15.71 15.89 12.18
C THR A 748 15.74 17.02 11.17
N LEU A 749 16.09 18.21 11.64
CA LEU A 749 16.12 19.44 10.86
C LEU A 749 17.47 20.15 11.03
N ASP A 750 17.97 20.75 9.95
CA ASP A 750 19.06 21.73 10.02
C ASP A 750 18.49 23.16 10.18
N GLY A 751 19.34 24.12 10.54
CA GLY A 751 18.93 25.49 10.87
C GLY A 751 18.40 26.32 9.69
N ASP A 752 18.58 25.84 8.46
CA ASP A 752 18.37 26.53 7.18
C ASP A 752 17.32 25.85 6.27
N ILE A 753 16.54 24.91 6.81
CA ILE A 753 15.65 24.05 6.02
C ILE A 753 14.28 24.71 5.77
N ASP A 754 13.85 24.74 4.51
CA ASP A 754 12.50 25.12 4.08
C ASP A 754 11.70 23.89 3.63
N PHE A 755 10.54 23.65 4.25
CA PHE A 755 9.63 22.56 3.87
C PHE A 755 8.15 22.87 4.13
N GLN A 756 7.29 22.06 3.49
CA GLN A 756 5.83 22.15 3.62
C GLN A 756 5.26 20.97 4.44
N PRO A 757 4.11 21.14 5.12
CA PRO A 757 3.46 20.04 5.86
C PRO A 757 3.16 18.81 5.01
N HIS A 758 2.93 19.00 3.71
CA HIS A 758 2.79 17.91 2.76
C HIS A 758 4.02 16.99 2.69
N ALA A 759 5.23 17.54 2.72
CA ALA A 759 6.46 16.78 2.65
C ALA A 759 6.62 15.87 3.86
N VAL A 760 6.32 16.37 5.07
CA VAL A 760 6.36 15.58 6.31
C VAL A 760 5.32 14.45 6.29
N ARG A 761 4.09 14.73 5.84
CA ARG A 761 3.03 13.72 5.68
C ARG A 761 3.46 12.58 4.74
N LEU A 762 4.17 12.87 3.65
CA LEU A 762 4.70 11.83 2.75
C LEU A 762 5.74 10.93 3.43
N LEU A 763 6.57 11.48 4.34
CA LEU A 763 7.49 10.67 5.13
C LEU A 763 6.74 9.80 6.13
N VAL A 764 5.73 10.35 6.83
CA VAL A 764 4.88 9.60 7.77
C VAL A 764 4.16 8.46 7.05
N ASP A 765 3.60 8.69 5.87
CA ASP A 765 2.94 7.65 5.05
C ASP A 765 3.92 6.51 4.71
N LEU A 766 5.17 6.84 4.38
CA LEU A 766 6.23 5.86 4.14
C LEU A 766 6.59 5.07 5.40
N MET A 767 6.66 5.73 6.55
CA MET A 767 6.91 5.09 7.85
C MET A 767 5.76 4.17 8.28
N LYS A 768 4.50 4.59 8.10
CA LYS A 768 3.33 3.75 8.40
C LYS A 768 3.32 2.47 7.54
N LYS A 769 3.68 2.59 6.26
CA LYS A 769 3.73 1.47 5.31
C LYS A 769 4.63 0.30 5.75
N ASN A 770 5.73 0.57 6.43
CA ASN A 770 6.69 -0.46 6.85
C ASN A 770 7.08 -0.28 8.32
N ARG A 771 6.54 -1.12 9.20
CA ARG A 771 6.82 -1.12 10.65
C ARG A 771 8.29 -1.35 10.99
N ASN A 772 9.06 -1.99 10.10
CA ASN A 772 10.52 -2.18 10.25
C ASN A 772 11.35 -1.05 9.59
N LEU A 773 10.70 0.01 9.09
CA LEU A 773 11.40 1.20 8.61
C LEU A 773 11.87 2.02 9.81
N GLY A 774 13.19 2.10 9.97
CA GLY A 774 13.84 2.85 11.05
C GLY A 774 14.01 4.32 10.72
N ALA A 775 14.23 4.65 9.44
CA ALA A 775 14.34 6.03 8.98
C ALA A 775 13.84 6.21 7.53
N ALA A 776 13.29 7.39 7.25
CA ALA A 776 12.90 7.84 5.91
C ALA A 776 13.44 9.25 5.65
N CYS A 777 14.05 9.46 4.48
CA CYS A 777 14.55 10.78 4.08
C CYS A 777 13.78 11.36 2.90
N GLY A 778 13.60 12.68 2.90
CA GLY A 778 13.06 13.41 1.77
C GLY A 778 14.10 13.69 0.67
N ARG A 779 13.62 14.16 -0.47
CA ARG A 779 14.43 14.80 -1.50
C ARG A 779 14.83 16.19 -1.04
N ILE A 780 16.12 16.45 -1.13
CA ILE A 780 16.73 17.73 -0.77
C ILE A 780 17.07 18.47 -2.05
N HIS A 781 16.60 19.71 -2.16
CA HIS A 781 16.91 20.65 -3.23
C HIS A 781 17.88 21.71 -2.72
N PRO A 782 19.11 21.75 -3.26
CA PRO A 782 20.04 22.82 -2.94
C PRO A 782 19.56 24.14 -3.57
N ILE A 783 19.44 25.18 -2.76
CA ILE A 783 19.12 26.55 -3.20
C ILE A 783 20.33 27.48 -2.97
N GLY A 784 20.41 28.55 -3.75
CA GLY A 784 21.49 29.52 -3.74
C GLY A 784 21.78 30.09 -5.12
N SER A 785 22.84 30.86 -5.24
CA SER A 785 23.25 31.55 -6.46
C SER A 785 24.67 31.19 -6.92
N GLY A 786 24.88 31.23 -8.25
CA GLY A 786 26.20 31.09 -8.87
C GLY A 786 26.61 29.67 -9.30
N PRO A 787 27.78 29.54 -9.96
CA PRO A 787 28.20 28.29 -10.62
C PRO A 787 28.42 27.11 -9.66
N MET A 788 28.84 27.38 -8.42
CA MET A 788 29.04 26.34 -7.41
C MET A 788 27.72 25.66 -7.04
N VAL A 789 26.63 26.44 -6.98
CA VAL A 789 25.29 25.92 -6.72
C VAL A 789 24.81 25.05 -7.89
N TRP A 790 25.02 25.47 -9.13
CA TRP A 790 24.66 24.66 -10.31
C TRP A 790 25.37 23.30 -10.34
N TYR A 791 26.66 23.28 -9.99
CA TYR A 791 27.40 22.03 -9.85
C TYR A 791 26.79 21.13 -8.77
N GLN A 792 26.45 21.70 -7.62
CA GLN A 792 25.82 20.96 -6.51
C GLN A 792 24.42 20.47 -6.88
N MET A 793 23.61 21.23 -7.62
CA MET A 793 22.32 20.75 -8.13
C MET A 793 22.48 19.48 -8.97
N PHE A 794 23.47 19.46 -9.87
CA PHE A 794 23.80 18.27 -10.67
C PHE A 794 24.32 17.12 -9.81
N GLU A 795 25.21 17.38 -8.86
CA GLU A 795 25.76 16.37 -7.95
C GLU A 795 24.66 15.75 -7.07
N TYR A 796 23.76 16.56 -6.52
CA TYR A 796 22.60 16.11 -5.76
C TYR A 796 21.64 15.32 -6.65
N ALA A 797 21.42 15.72 -7.91
CA ALA A 797 20.61 14.94 -8.83
C ALA A 797 21.20 13.53 -9.05
N ILE A 798 22.50 13.40 -9.33
CA ILE A 798 23.13 12.08 -9.50
C ILE A 798 23.06 11.26 -8.20
N GLY A 799 23.46 11.86 -7.08
CA GLY A 799 23.55 11.16 -5.79
C GLY A 799 22.18 10.81 -5.22
N HIS A 800 21.26 11.76 -5.16
CA HIS A 800 19.94 11.58 -4.54
C HIS A 800 18.91 11.01 -5.51
N TRP A 801 18.95 11.33 -6.81
CA TRP A 801 17.90 10.87 -7.73
C TRP A 801 18.22 9.54 -8.39
N LEU A 802 19.49 9.26 -8.71
CA LEU A 802 19.87 8.00 -9.34
C LEU A 802 20.43 6.98 -8.35
N GLN A 803 21.46 7.36 -7.57
CA GLN A 803 22.15 6.41 -6.69
C GLN A 803 21.26 5.96 -5.53
N LYS A 804 20.68 6.89 -4.74
CA LYS A 804 19.77 6.53 -3.65
C LYS A 804 18.53 5.77 -4.13
N ALA A 805 18.01 6.09 -5.32
CA ALA A 805 16.90 5.35 -5.91
C ALA A 805 17.31 3.91 -6.27
N THR A 806 18.51 3.73 -6.84
CA THR A 806 19.07 2.40 -7.12
C THR A 806 19.23 1.61 -5.82
N GLU A 807 19.92 2.18 -4.82
CA GLU A 807 20.11 1.58 -3.49
C GLU A 807 18.78 1.16 -2.85
N HIS A 808 17.76 2.02 -2.93
CA HIS A 808 16.42 1.72 -2.43
C HIS A 808 15.76 0.53 -3.18
N MET A 809 15.99 0.40 -4.48
CA MET A 809 15.43 -0.68 -5.30
C MET A 809 16.11 -2.04 -5.05
N ILE A 810 17.45 -2.05 -4.88
CA ILE A 810 18.21 -3.29 -4.68
C ILE A 810 18.30 -3.72 -3.21
N GLY A 811 18.04 -2.81 -2.27
CA GLY A 811 18.04 -3.09 -0.84
C GLY A 811 17.52 -1.92 0.00
N CYS A 812 18.44 -1.14 0.54
CA CYS A 812 18.17 0.00 1.42
C CYS A 812 19.12 1.16 1.11
N VAL A 813 18.73 2.37 1.50
CA VAL A 813 19.60 3.55 1.42
C VAL A 813 20.62 3.52 2.57
N LEU A 814 21.87 3.90 2.30
CA LEU A 814 22.93 3.88 3.33
C LEU A 814 22.96 5.09 4.26
N CYS A 815 22.25 6.17 3.93
CA CYS A 815 22.26 7.41 4.70
C CYS A 815 20.98 8.23 4.51
N SER A 816 20.36 8.61 5.63
CA SER A 816 19.34 9.66 5.71
C SER A 816 20.03 10.96 6.15
N PRO A 817 20.01 12.03 5.34
CA PRO A 817 20.67 13.29 5.69
C PRO A 817 19.98 13.97 6.89
N GLY A 818 20.74 14.55 7.81
CA GLY A 818 20.20 15.18 9.03
C GLY A 818 19.30 16.39 8.80
N CYS A 819 19.31 16.99 7.60
CA CYS A 819 18.55 18.21 7.29
C CYS A 819 17.03 18.01 7.16
N PHE A 820 16.57 16.84 6.68
CA PHE A 820 15.14 16.53 6.58
C PHE A 820 14.91 15.01 6.50
N SER A 821 14.94 14.39 7.68
CA SER A 821 14.75 12.93 7.82
C SER A 821 13.91 12.58 9.03
N LEU A 822 13.07 11.56 8.88
CA LEU A 822 12.15 11.08 9.91
C LEU A 822 12.64 9.74 10.46
N PHE A 823 12.93 9.68 11.76
CA PHE A 823 13.41 8.48 12.46
C PHE A 823 12.35 7.92 13.39
N ARG A 824 12.20 6.59 13.44
CA ARG A 824 11.25 5.93 14.35
C ARG A 824 11.83 5.84 15.75
N GLY A 825 11.06 6.27 16.76
CA GLY A 825 11.43 6.19 18.17
C GLY A 825 11.82 4.77 18.60
N LYS A 826 10.99 3.77 18.27
CA LYS A 826 11.29 2.35 18.53
C LYS A 826 12.63 1.88 17.95
N ALA A 827 13.02 2.37 16.78
CA ALA A 827 14.27 1.97 16.14
C ALA A 827 15.50 2.63 16.80
N LEU A 828 15.38 3.91 17.17
CA LEU A 828 16.42 4.63 17.90
C LEU A 828 16.63 4.08 19.32
N MET A 829 15.56 3.62 19.97
CA MET A 829 15.58 3.07 21.33
C MET A 829 16.13 1.65 21.41
N ASP A 830 16.49 1.01 20.30
CA ASP A 830 17.20 -0.27 20.36
C ASP A 830 18.51 -0.07 21.13
N ASP A 831 18.69 -0.84 22.19
CA ASP A 831 19.81 -0.72 23.14
C ASP A 831 21.16 -0.57 22.46
N ASN A 832 21.36 -1.23 21.32
CA ASN A 832 22.64 -1.25 20.64
C ASN A 832 22.79 -0.16 19.57
N VAL A 833 21.71 0.54 19.22
CA VAL A 833 21.77 1.78 18.45
C VAL A 833 22.18 2.89 19.42
N MET A 834 21.36 3.14 20.44
CA MET A 834 21.58 4.25 21.38
C MET A 834 22.92 4.12 22.11
N ARG A 835 23.22 2.95 22.69
CA ARG A 835 24.48 2.73 23.43
C ARG A 835 25.70 2.93 22.54
N LYS A 836 25.70 2.41 21.30
CA LYS A 836 26.82 2.60 20.38
C LYS A 836 26.96 4.06 19.96
N TYR A 837 25.85 4.72 19.65
CA TYR A 837 25.85 6.11 19.17
C TYR A 837 26.45 7.09 20.21
N THR A 838 26.34 6.78 21.51
CA THR A 838 26.93 7.55 22.61
C THR A 838 28.44 7.32 22.85
N ILE A 839 29.08 6.39 22.13
CA ILE A 839 30.50 6.08 22.32
C ILE A 839 31.37 7.29 21.94
N LYS A 840 32.31 7.66 22.81
CA LYS A 840 33.25 8.76 22.54
C LYS A 840 34.27 8.37 21.47
N SER A 841 34.65 9.35 20.66
CA SER A 841 35.67 9.18 19.63
C SER A 841 37.05 9.11 20.27
N GLY A 842 37.64 7.92 20.36
CA GLY A 842 38.98 7.70 20.92
C GLY A 842 40.11 7.63 19.89
N GLU A 843 39.79 7.33 18.63
CA GLU A 843 40.76 7.08 17.55
C GLU A 843 40.46 7.97 16.34
N ALA A 844 41.45 8.19 15.48
CA ALA A 844 41.29 8.99 14.26
C ALA A 844 40.13 8.53 13.37
N ARG A 845 39.97 7.20 13.19
CA ARG A 845 38.84 6.61 12.45
C ARG A 845 37.49 6.96 13.10
N HIS A 846 37.42 6.94 14.43
CA HIS A 846 36.22 7.26 15.19
C HIS A 846 35.81 8.73 15.02
N TYR A 847 36.75 9.66 14.93
CA TYR A 847 36.41 11.07 14.65
C TYR A 847 35.77 11.25 13.27
N VAL A 848 36.32 10.59 12.24
CA VAL A 848 35.77 10.64 10.87
C VAL A 848 34.40 9.95 10.79
N GLN A 849 34.24 8.82 11.47
CA GLN A 849 33.00 8.05 11.41
C GLN A 849 31.90 8.63 12.30
N TYR A 850 32.22 8.96 13.56
CA TYR A 850 31.22 9.27 14.58
C TYR A 850 30.87 10.76 14.62
N ASP A 851 31.86 11.65 14.46
CA ASP A 851 31.64 13.10 14.60
C ASP A 851 31.47 13.84 13.28
N GLN A 852 32.10 13.38 12.19
CA GLN A 852 31.97 14.02 10.86
C GLN A 852 30.89 13.41 9.96
N GLY A 853 30.44 12.19 10.28
CA GLY A 853 29.43 11.45 9.53
C GLY A 853 28.38 10.83 10.44
N GLU A 854 27.98 11.56 11.47
CA GLU A 854 27.07 11.13 12.53
C GLU A 854 25.73 10.61 11.99
N ASP A 855 25.16 11.27 10.99
CA ASP A 855 23.89 10.85 10.36
C ASP A 855 24.04 9.51 9.64
N ARG A 856 25.16 9.35 8.92
CA ARG A 856 25.48 8.11 8.20
C ARG A 856 25.79 6.99 9.17
N TRP A 857 26.51 7.28 10.25
CA TRP A 857 26.82 6.30 11.27
C TRP A 857 25.56 5.83 12.00
N LEU A 858 24.65 6.72 12.33
CA LEU A 858 23.33 6.36 12.88
C LEU A 858 22.57 5.42 11.94
N CYS A 859 22.57 5.70 10.63
CA CYS A 859 21.98 4.81 9.63
C CYS A 859 22.68 3.45 9.57
N THR A 860 24.02 3.40 9.60
CA THR A 860 24.79 2.14 9.66
C THR A 860 24.38 1.30 10.87
N LEU A 861 24.22 1.92 12.04
CA LEU A 861 23.78 1.22 13.26
C LEU A 861 22.37 0.65 13.12
N LEU A 862 21.43 1.40 12.52
CA LEU A 862 20.08 0.93 12.22
C LEU A 862 20.11 -0.26 11.25
N LEU A 863 20.92 -0.20 10.19
CA LEU A 863 21.06 -1.27 9.20
C LEU A 863 21.64 -2.55 9.82
N GLN A 864 22.68 -2.44 10.65
CA GLN A 864 23.26 -3.57 11.39
C GLN A 864 22.27 -4.21 12.38
N ARG A 865 21.23 -3.47 12.76
CA ARG A 865 20.16 -3.89 13.68
C ARG A 865 18.93 -4.49 12.98
N GLY A 866 18.95 -4.56 11.65
CA GLY A 866 17.87 -5.13 10.86
C GLY A 866 16.79 -4.14 10.43
N TYR A 867 16.93 -2.86 10.79
CA TYR A 867 16.01 -1.82 10.32
C TYR A 867 16.29 -1.48 8.86
N ARG A 868 15.24 -1.03 8.17
CA ARG A 868 15.35 -0.47 6.82
C ARG A 868 15.52 1.04 6.88
N VAL A 869 16.15 1.59 5.86
CA VAL A 869 16.22 3.03 5.59
C VAL A 869 15.76 3.26 4.14
N GLU A 870 14.82 4.18 3.94
CA GLU A 870 14.19 4.46 2.64
C GLU A 870 14.28 5.94 2.24
N TYR A 871 14.15 6.20 0.94
CA TYR A 871 14.16 7.53 0.34
C TYR A 871 12.82 7.83 -0.33
N SER A 872 12.23 8.98 0.02
CA SER A 872 10.98 9.48 -0.54
C SER A 872 11.26 10.56 -1.57
N ALA A 873 11.20 10.18 -2.85
CA ALA A 873 11.36 11.09 -3.96
C ALA A 873 10.23 12.12 -4.07
N ALA A 874 9.07 11.91 -3.45
CA ALA A 874 7.95 12.86 -3.52
C ALA A 874 7.97 13.90 -2.38
N SER A 875 8.81 13.69 -1.36
CA SER A 875 8.86 14.53 -0.17
C SER A 875 9.99 15.54 -0.34
N ASP A 876 9.68 16.73 -0.83
CA ASP A 876 10.67 17.75 -1.17
C ASP A 876 10.93 18.72 0.02
N ALA A 877 12.19 19.06 0.23
CA ALA A 877 12.66 20.09 1.15
C ALA A 877 13.85 20.85 0.53
N TYR A 878 14.07 22.09 0.96
CA TYR A 878 15.02 23.03 0.34
C TYR A 878 16.02 23.52 1.40
N THR A 879 17.30 23.60 1.05
CA THR A 879 18.41 23.95 1.97
C THR A 879 19.43 24.82 1.24
N HIS A 880 20.02 25.77 1.95
CA HIS A 880 21.06 26.62 1.39
C HIS A 880 22.35 25.82 1.24
N CYS A 881 22.92 25.83 0.03
CA CYS A 881 24.19 25.15 -0.22
C CYS A 881 25.34 26.16 -0.35
N PRO A 882 26.59 25.72 -0.07
CA PRO A 882 27.76 26.60 -0.17
C PRO A 882 27.89 27.28 -1.54
N GLU A 883 27.94 28.61 -1.57
CA GLU A 883 28.16 29.37 -2.81
C GLU A 883 29.66 29.52 -3.12
N GLY A 884 30.50 29.50 -2.09
CA GLY A 884 31.96 29.61 -2.20
C GLY A 884 32.69 28.26 -2.26
N PHE A 885 33.80 28.20 -3.00
CA PHE A 885 34.61 26.98 -3.13
C PHE A 885 35.20 26.48 -1.79
N ASN A 886 35.64 27.39 -0.91
CA ASN A 886 36.26 27.00 0.37
C ASN A 886 35.27 26.29 1.31
N GLU A 887 34.05 26.81 1.41
CA GLU A 887 32.98 26.19 2.19
C GLU A 887 32.56 24.84 1.60
N PHE A 888 32.38 24.80 0.27
CA PHE A 888 32.13 23.56 -0.46
C PHE A 888 33.22 22.51 -0.20
N TYR A 889 34.50 22.87 -0.34
CA TYR A 889 35.63 21.98 -0.13
C TYR A 889 35.67 21.43 1.31
N ASN A 890 35.47 22.31 2.30
CA ASN A 890 35.42 21.92 3.70
C ASN A 890 34.24 20.97 4.01
N GLN A 891 33.10 21.16 3.34
CA GLN A 891 31.97 20.24 3.44
C GLN A 891 32.31 18.85 2.86
N ARG A 892 32.87 18.79 1.64
CA ARG A 892 33.21 17.51 0.99
C ARG A 892 34.34 16.76 1.67
N ARG A 893 35.30 17.48 2.24
CA ARG A 893 36.38 16.91 3.07
C ARG A 893 35.86 16.17 4.30
N ARG A 894 34.67 16.52 4.82
CA ARG A 894 34.00 15.76 5.89
C ARG A 894 33.16 14.60 5.35
N TRP A 895 32.41 14.83 4.27
CA TRP A 895 31.43 13.87 3.75
C TRP A 895 32.05 12.66 3.03
N VAL A 896 33.10 12.87 2.25
CA VAL A 896 33.70 11.78 1.45
C VAL A 896 34.41 10.75 2.34
N PRO A 897 35.30 11.13 3.28
CA PRO A 897 35.96 10.16 4.15
C PRO A 897 35.00 9.43 5.08
N SER A 898 34.00 10.14 5.64
CA SER A 898 32.98 9.51 6.49
C SER A 898 32.10 8.53 5.73
N THR A 899 31.82 8.79 4.44
CA THR A 899 31.15 7.85 3.56
C THR A 899 31.94 6.56 3.40
N MET A 900 33.24 6.67 3.12
CA MET A 900 34.11 5.50 2.95
C MET A 900 34.21 4.69 4.25
N ALA A 901 34.42 5.36 5.40
CA ALA A 901 34.54 4.72 6.70
C ALA A 901 33.29 3.90 7.06
N ASN A 902 32.09 4.45 6.85
CA ASN A 902 30.83 3.76 7.14
C ASN A 902 30.52 2.62 6.17
N ILE A 903 30.85 2.76 4.88
CA ILE A 903 30.71 1.66 3.92
C ILE A 903 31.63 0.50 4.33
N MET A 904 32.88 0.78 4.67
CA MET A 904 33.82 -0.25 5.12
C MET A 904 33.35 -0.94 6.40
N ASP A 905 32.80 -0.20 7.37
CA ASP A 905 32.23 -0.77 8.59
C ASP A 905 31.08 -1.75 8.30
N LEU A 906 30.17 -1.37 7.38
CA LEU A 906 29.11 -2.27 6.92
C LEU A 906 29.65 -3.50 6.17
N LEU A 907 30.67 -3.31 5.32
CA LEU A 907 31.30 -4.38 4.55
C LEU A 907 32.10 -5.34 5.44
N MET A 908 32.68 -4.88 6.55
CA MET A 908 33.36 -5.75 7.51
C MET A 908 32.37 -6.62 8.28
N ASP A 909 31.20 -6.07 8.65
CA ASP A 909 30.15 -6.78 9.40
C ASP A 909 29.05 -7.39 8.50
N TYR A 910 29.33 -7.57 7.20
CA TYR A 910 28.31 -7.94 6.21
C TYR A 910 27.64 -9.28 6.53
N LYS A 911 28.38 -10.27 7.06
CA LYS A 911 27.82 -11.60 7.37
C LYS A 911 26.76 -11.52 8.47
N ALA A 912 27.03 -10.76 9.54
CA ALA A 912 26.07 -10.56 10.61
C ALA A 912 24.89 -9.70 10.12
N THR A 913 25.20 -8.66 9.35
CA THR A 913 24.19 -7.75 8.79
C THR A 913 23.23 -8.49 7.85
N ILE A 914 23.69 -9.35 6.94
CA ILE A 914 22.83 -10.18 6.06
C ILE A 914 21.94 -11.12 6.90
N ARG A 915 22.46 -11.65 8.01
CA ARG A 915 21.71 -12.57 8.89
C ARG A 915 20.58 -11.87 9.64
N ILE A 916 20.74 -10.57 9.93
CA ILE A 916 19.80 -9.78 10.74
C ILE A 916 18.87 -8.93 9.86
N ASN A 917 19.37 -8.38 8.75
CA ASN A 917 18.65 -7.44 7.89
C ASN A 917 18.20 -8.08 6.58
N ASP A 918 16.89 -8.31 6.46
CA ASP A 918 16.26 -8.93 5.30
C ASP A 918 16.41 -8.12 3.99
N ASN A 919 16.79 -6.84 4.07
CA ASN A 919 16.95 -5.95 2.92
C ASN A 919 18.41 -5.86 2.43
N ILE A 920 19.36 -6.46 3.14
CA ILE A 920 20.77 -6.48 2.77
C ILE A 920 21.11 -7.91 2.33
N SER A 921 21.28 -8.09 1.02
CA SER A 921 21.59 -9.37 0.39
C SER A 921 23.04 -9.44 -0.07
N LEU A 922 23.52 -10.64 -0.41
CA LEU A 922 24.87 -10.82 -0.96
C LEU A 922 25.09 -10.01 -2.25
N PRO A 923 24.15 -9.96 -3.22
CA PRO A 923 24.28 -9.07 -4.38
C PRO A 923 24.35 -7.58 -4.00
N TYR A 924 23.60 -7.16 -2.97
CA TYR A 924 23.66 -5.78 -2.47
C TYR A 924 25.05 -5.46 -1.88
N ILE A 925 25.63 -6.37 -1.11
CA ILE A 925 27.00 -6.22 -0.60
C ILE A 925 28.00 -6.14 -1.75
N TRP A 926 27.85 -6.97 -2.78
CA TRP A 926 28.70 -6.92 -3.96
C TRP A 926 28.60 -5.58 -4.70
N TYR A 927 27.38 -5.04 -4.86
CA TYR A 927 27.17 -3.69 -5.39
C TYR A 927 27.92 -2.64 -4.57
N GLN A 928 27.84 -2.70 -3.24
CA GLN A 928 28.54 -1.76 -2.35
C GLN A 928 30.07 -1.90 -2.43
N VAL A 929 30.59 -3.13 -2.60
CA VAL A 929 32.02 -3.36 -2.86
C VAL A 929 32.44 -2.69 -4.17
N CYS A 930 31.74 -2.93 -5.28
CA CYS A 930 32.02 -2.29 -6.56
C CYS A 930 31.98 -0.75 -6.46
N HIS A 931 30.97 -0.22 -5.79
CA HIS A 931 30.81 1.22 -5.57
C HIS A 931 31.97 1.84 -4.77
N SER A 932 32.40 1.15 -3.71
CA SER A 932 33.53 1.59 -2.88
C SER A 932 34.84 1.66 -3.68
N ILE A 933 35.06 0.71 -4.60
CA ILE A 933 36.25 0.66 -5.47
C ILE A 933 36.23 1.81 -6.47
N THR A 934 35.09 2.11 -7.07
CA THR A 934 34.94 3.22 -8.02
C THR A 934 35.19 4.56 -7.34
N LYS A 935 34.68 4.77 -6.12
CA LYS A 935 34.94 6.00 -5.36
C LYS A 935 36.41 6.17 -4.96
N LYS A 936 37.13 5.07 -4.69
CA LYS A 936 38.57 5.11 -4.39
C LYS A 936 39.45 5.43 -5.61
N LYS A 937 38.92 5.33 -6.85
CA LYS A 937 39.65 5.68 -8.07
C LYS A 937 39.41 7.12 -8.53
N ILE A 938 38.34 7.76 -8.06
CA ILE A 938 37.91 9.11 -8.46
C ILE A 938 38.51 10.19 -7.53
N PHE A 939 38.88 9.79 -6.30
CA PHE A 939 39.56 10.60 -5.29
C PHE A 939 40.90 9.94 -4.96
#